data_AF-A0A948E838-F1
#
_entry.id   AF-A0A948E838-F1
#
_cell.length_a   1.000
_cell.length_b   1.000
_cell.length_c   1.000
_cell.angle_alpha   90.00
_cell.angle_beta   90.00
_cell.angle_gamma   90.00
#
_symmetry.space_group_name_H-M   'P 1'
#
loop_
_entity.id
_entity.type
_entity.pdbx_description
1 polymer ?
#
loop_
_entity_poly.entity_id
_entity_poly.type
_entity_poly.pdbx_seq_one_letter_code
_entity_poly.pdbx_strand_id
1 'polypeptide(L)'
;QAIEGCFTKPLYFGNIKPEFGYFKAANAAVALTKLVLMTSHRAILPNRSYEPRTTIIKPESVLKAATSVMDMSHKSRLTFASNVHGIGGDHGHLIVSSLPTWLTGEVSAPVPLPADPERSAAHAHRLCALLAGQGSQYPGMMRELYDADPQTRDLMDNGERIFVSERGYSLLEIMFGSDDAPLNRTENTQPAVFLATSAIYAVLKRRGVSPDCFIGHSLGEYTALHLSGAVDFASGFKIVLTRSSLMGNAARETGGAIMVLFADAEEAQKLLALSPSPDLYIANKNSDKQTAVAGKTEAVDALCSALEEAKVPFKKLALSAAFHTPLMKQCAQDLATHLADIPFAAIDFSSIISNATGKPYPNDEAAVKRLLTQQLYSPLEFTASIASVRAMGVTRFVEVGTGRILTNLLNNITMAPFTCLPSDHRTRGMAHALKEVIDAFAPLEAPSMTEHPRAGETAPMKMPLPAVSEMAYNTPQNQGFDAFCEANESSLKELMYREFLKHKQEKHVRALERFDFYVEPVVVAGVSIGLPGSGYRVFNSDNFDRILAGNNLIEPLTQSEKEAMVGVNITRVFKDASGNARFHRIENTSDVIQLAGKLGYFNLQEEYGIKYEYDITISLAMAAGIEALKDANIPLVAGFKTTSTGNRIPTGFALPKEMQDTTGVILTSLFPGFDEIIKNLSHYLHEKLSAKPYEEMEKIYHHLMTEVQDPQVKKQLTEWFFSIRETRESLGRFNFDRNLLLNIIPLGSAHFAQLIKARGPNLQTSGACASTTQAVGIAEDWIRAGRCERVIIIGGEAATNERQNPWVGSGFLAMGAATIEPLIENAAKPFDSQRNGTILGSGAVSLIVEREE
;
A
#
# COMPACT_ATOMS: atom_id res chain seq x y z
N GLN A 1 -33.60 -17.80 19.99
CA GLN A 1 -33.81 -17.84 21.45
C GLN A 1 -33.06 -16.73 22.17
N ALA A 2 -31.74 -16.80 22.43
CA ALA A 2 -31.03 -15.73 23.15
C ALA A 2 -31.13 -14.36 22.45
N ILE A 3 -30.95 -14.32 21.12
CA ILE A 3 -31.12 -13.10 20.32
C ILE A 3 -32.56 -12.58 20.37
N GLU A 4 -33.55 -13.47 20.28
CA GLU A 4 -34.98 -13.11 20.29
C GLU A 4 -35.45 -12.57 21.65
N GLY A 5 -34.78 -12.93 22.75
CA GLY A 5 -35.07 -12.40 24.08
C GLY A 5 -34.40 -11.05 24.37
N CYS A 6 -33.28 -10.74 23.69
CA CYS A 6 -32.48 -9.55 23.97
C CYS A 6 -32.74 -8.39 22.98
N PHE A 7 -33.23 -8.67 21.77
CA PHE A 7 -33.37 -7.66 20.72
C PHE A 7 -34.82 -7.53 20.25
N THR A 8 -35.30 -6.30 20.20
CA THR A 8 -36.66 -5.95 19.74
C THR A 8 -36.69 -5.42 18.30
N LYS A 9 -35.52 -5.22 17.70
CA LYS A 9 -35.34 -4.76 16.31
C LYS A 9 -34.81 -5.90 15.44
N PRO A 10 -35.09 -5.89 14.12
CA PRO A 10 -34.53 -6.89 13.22
C PRO A 10 -32.99 -6.90 13.23
N LEU A 11 -32.39 -8.09 13.31
CA LEU A 11 -30.96 -8.33 13.13
C LEU A 11 -30.74 -9.09 11.82
N TYR A 12 -29.78 -8.65 11.02
CA TYR A 12 -29.47 -9.30 9.76
C TYR A 12 -28.36 -10.35 9.94
N PHE A 13 -28.58 -11.55 9.39
CA PHE A 13 -27.59 -12.63 9.41
C PHE A 13 -27.10 -12.97 8.00
N GLY A 14 -25.87 -13.47 7.93
CA GLY A 14 -25.27 -14.00 6.72
C GLY A 14 -24.16 -14.99 7.06
N ASN A 15 -23.74 -15.78 6.08
CA ASN A 15 -22.55 -16.63 6.21
C ASN A 15 -21.66 -16.39 4.99
N ILE A 16 -20.39 -16.10 5.24
CA ILE A 16 -19.41 -15.83 4.20
C ILE A 16 -18.87 -17.13 3.55
N LYS A 17 -18.92 -18.25 4.28
CA LYS A 17 -18.30 -19.52 3.85
C LYS A 17 -18.86 -20.08 2.53
N PRO A 18 -20.18 -20.01 2.26
CA PRO A 18 -20.72 -20.42 0.96
C PRO A 18 -20.27 -19.58 -0.23
N GLU A 19 -19.95 -18.31 0.03
CA GLU A 19 -19.63 -17.34 -1.00
C GLU A 19 -18.15 -17.45 -1.40
N PHE A 20 -17.26 -17.71 -0.44
CA PHE A 20 -15.81 -17.65 -0.66
C PHE A 20 -15.05 -18.93 -0.33
N GLY A 21 -15.70 -19.91 0.30
CA GLY A 21 -15.06 -21.13 0.78
C GLY A 21 -14.79 -21.14 2.28
N TYR A 22 -14.17 -22.22 2.73
CA TYR A 22 -13.90 -22.48 4.14
C TYR A 22 -12.41 -22.46 4.43
N PHE A 23 -11.93 -21.39 5.05
CA PHE A 23 -10.52 -21.09 5.24
C PHE A 23 -9.97 -21.54 6.61
N LYS A 24 -10.69 -22.43 7.29
CA LYS A 24 -10.34 -22.98 8.61
C LYS A 24 -9.90 -21.90 9.60
N ALA A 25 -8.63 -21.86 10.02
CA ALA A 25 -8.09 -20.88 10.96
C ALA A 25 -8.27 -19.44 10.44
N ALA A 26 -8.18 -19.22 9.13
CA ALA A 26 -8.32 -17.90 8.51
C ALA A 26 -9.77 -17.39 8.41
N ASN A 27 -10.78 -18.20 8.74
CA ASN A 27 -12.20 -17.81 8.61
C ASN A 27 -12.59 -16.57 9.42
N ALA A 28 -12.01 -16.39 10.61
CA ALA A 28 -12.38 -15.26 11.47
C ALA A 28 -12.00 -13.91 10.84
N ALA A 29 -10.84 -13.87 10.18
CA ALA A 29 -10.36 -12.68 9.50
C ALA A 29 -11.10 -12.44 8.18
N VAL A 30 -11.41 -13.50 7.42
CA VAL A 30 -12.31 -13.41 6.24
C VAL A 30 -13.66 -12.78 6.63
N ALA A 31 -14.23 -13.23 7.74
CA ALA A 31 -15.44 -12.64 8.29
C ALA A 31 -15.20 -11.18 8.72
N LEU A 32 -14.12 -10.89 9.46
CA LEU A 32 -13.75 -9.53 9.88
C LEU A 32 -13.63 -8.57 8.69
N THR A 33 -12.92 -8.96 7.62
CA THR A 33 -12.77 -8.20 6.39
C THR A 33 -14.13 -7.86 5.78
N LYS A 34 -15.05 -8.84 5.64
CA LYS A 34 -16.42 -8.58 5.16
C LYS A 34 -17.16 -7.60 6.07
N LEU A 35 -17.02 -7.73 7.38
CA LEU A 35 -17.66 -6.82 8.33
C LEU A 35 -17.10 -5.40 8.24
N VAL A 36 -15.78 -5.24 8.12
CA VAL A 36 -15.12 -3.94 7.92
C VAL A 36 -15.58 -3.29 6.61
N LEU A 37 -15.68 -4.06 5.53
CA LEU A 37 -16.10 -3.54 4.22
C LEU A 37 -17.61 -3.19 4.18
N MET A 38 -18.47 -4.00 4.79
CA MET A 38 -19.88 -3.63 5.00
C MET A 38 -20.03 -2.36 5.85
N THR A 39 -19.09 -2.16 6.78
CA THR A 39 -19.01 -0.94 7.60
C THR A 39 -18.60 0.27 6.76
N SER A 40 -17.52 0.17 5.97
CA SER A 40 -16.99 1.28 5.16
C SER A 40 -17.96 1.74 4.08
N HIS A 41 -18.59 0.78 3.38
CA HIS A 41 -19.59 1.07 2.35
C HIS A 41 -20.98 1.38 2.91
N ARG A 42 -21.14 1.34 4.24
CA ARG A 42 -22.43 1.49 4.94
C ARG A 42 -23.54 0.67 4.29
N ALA A 43 -23.26 -0.58 3.99
CA ALA A 43 -24.18 -1.45 3.28
C ALA A 43 -24.16 -2.87 3.85
N ILE A 44 -25.32 -3.51 3.96
CA ILE A 44 -25.41 -4.93 4.29
C ILE A 44 -25.51 -5.72 2.97
N LEU A 45 -24.53 -6.59 2.73
CA LEU A 45 -24.53 -7.49 1.57
C LEU A 45 -25.60 -8.57 1.67
N PRO A 46 -26.15 -9.03 0.52
CA PRO A 46 -27.14 -10.10 0.52
C PRO A 46 -26.52 -11.41 1.01
N ASN A 47 -27.32 -12.22 1.70
CA ASN A 47 -27.02 -13.61 2.00
C ASN A 47 -27.45 -14.47 0.81
N ARG A 48 -26.49 -14.78 -0.09
CA ARG A 48 -26.79 -15.45 -1.37
C ARG A 48 -27.27 -16.90 -1.20
N SER A 49 -27.00 -17.52 -0.06
CA SER A 49 -27.40 -18.90 0.23
C SER A 49 -28.71 -19.01 1.00
N TYR A 50 -29.45 -17.91 1.13
CA TYR A 50 -30.73 -17.91 1.82
C TYR A 50 -31.85 -18.47 0.92
N GLU A 51 -32.48 -19.56 1.37
CA GLU A 51 -33.68 -20.14 0.75
C GLU A 51 -34.87 -20.05 1.73
N PRO A 52 -35.90 -19.23 1.44
CA PRO A 52 -37.07 -19.07 2.30
C PRO A 52 -37.80 -20.38 2.63
N ARG A 53 -37.79 -21.37 1.73
CA ARG A 53 -38.53 -22.62 1.90
C ARG A 53 -37.88 -23.60 2.88
N THR A 54 -36.56 -23.51 3.07
CA THR A 54 -35.77 -24.50 3.80
C THR A 54 -35.02 -23.91 5.00
N THR A 55 -35.06 -22.59 5.17
CA THR A 55 -34.48 -21.92 6.33
C THR A 55 -35.07 -22.41 7.66
N ILE A 56 -34.22 -22.54 8.68
CA ILE A 56 -34.65 -22.83 10.06
C ILE A 56 -35.08 -21.57 10.82
N ILE A 57 -34.91 -20.39 10.22
CA ILE A 57 -35.29 -19.12 10.84
C ILE A 57 -36.78 -18.88 10.60
N LYS A 58 -37.54 -18.72 11.68
CA LYS A 58 -38.99 -18.54 11.59
C LYS A 58 -39.34 -17.17 10.99
N PRO A 59 -40.45 -17.05 10.22
CA PRO A 59 -40.87 -15.78 9.62
C PRO A 59 -41.01 -14.62 10.62
N GLU A 60 -41.46 -14.91 11.84
CA GLU A 60 -41.63 -13.97 12.95
C GLU A 60 -40.34 -13.65 13.71
N SER A 61 -39.23 -14.33 13.43
CA SER A 61 -37.97 -14.09 14.12
C SER A 61 -37.44 -12.68 13.88
N VAL A 62 -36.79 -12.11 14.89
CA VAL A 62 -36.02 -10.86 14.73
C VAL A 62 -34.81 -11.06 13.82
N LEU A 63 -34.34 -12.29 13.64
CA LEU A 63 -33.30 -12.61 12.67
C LEU A 63 -33.87 -12.59 11.25
N LYS A 64 -33.26 -11.81 10.36
CA LYS A 64 -33.64 -11.67 8.95
C LYS A 64 -32.43 -11.92 8.04
N ALA A 65 -32.66 -12.53 6.88
CA ALA A 65 -31.66 -12.55 5.82
C ALA A 65 -31.81 -11.29 4.96
N ALA A 66 -30.69 -10.68 4.58
CA ALA A 66 -30.70 -9.66 3.52
C ALA A 66 -30.79 -10.38 2.17
N THR A 67 -31.83 -10.15 1.39
CA THR A 67 -32.00 -10.77 0.05
C THR A 67 -31.44 -9.92 -1.09
N SER A 68 -31.18 -8.65 -0.81
CA SER A 68 -30.52 -7.70 -1.70
C SER A 68 -29.51 -6.89 -0.88
N VAL A 69 -28.65 -6.12 -1.55
CA VAL A 69 -27.84 -5.11 -0.87
C VAL A 69 -28.77 -4.13 -0.17
N MET A 70 -28.52 -3.86 1.11
CA MET A 70 -29.28 -2.88 1.89
C MET A 70 -28.42 -1.67 2.21
N ASP A 71 -28.92 -0.48 1.86
CA ASP A 71 -28.28 0.79 2.22
C ASP A 71 -28.49 1.10 3.71
N MET A 72 -27.39 1.34 4.41
CA MET A 72 -27.32 1.68 5.83
C MET A 72 -26.66 3.05 6.07
N SER A 73 -26.56 3.90 5.04
CA SER A 73 -26.04 5.27 5.08
C SER A 73 -26.64 6.11 6.22
N HIS A 74 -27.93 5.91 6.50
CA HIS A 74 -28.69 6.61 7.54
C HIS A 74 -28.31 6.25 9.00
N LYS A 75 -27.53 5.20 9.25
CA LYS A 75 -27.14 4.79 10.61
C LYS A 75 -25.84 5.45 11.03
N SER A 76 -25.84 6.17 12.16
CA SER A 76 -24.62 6.82 12.70
C SER A 76 -23.50 5.84 13.08
N ARG A 77 -23.83 4.60 13.43
CA ARG A 77 -22.86 3.53 13.71
C ARG A 77 -23.39 2.20 13.23
N LEU A 78 -22.53 1.39 12.61
CA LEU A 78 -22.82 -0.01 12.33
C LEU A 78 -22.06 -0.88 13.33
N THR A 79 -22.74 -1.90 13.84
CA THR A 79 -22.16 -2.87 14.76
C THR A 79 -22.47 -4.25 14.21
N PHE A 80 -21.41 -5.01 14.02
CA PHE A 80 -21.47 -6.36 13.51
C PHE A 80 -20.94 -7.33 14.55
N ALA A 81 -21.43 -8.56 14.49
CA ALA A 81 -20.92 -9.65 15.28
C ALA A 81 -20.53 -10.80 14.35
N SER A 82 -19.35 -11.36 14.56
CA SER A 82 -18.89 -12.59 13.91
C SER A 82 -18.90 -13.73 14.92
N ASN A 83 -19.42 -14.88 14.50
CA ASN A 83 -19.42 -16.12 15.26
C ASN A 83 -18.58 -17.16 14.55
N VAL A 84 -17.60 -17.73 15.24
CA VAL A 84 -16.75 -18.79 14.71
C VAL A 84 -16.71 -19.95 15.69
N HIS A 85 -17.24 -21.09 15.28
CA HIS A 85 -17.32 -22.29 16.11
C HIS A 85 -16.34 -23.33 15.57
N GLY A 86 -15.38 -23.73 16.41
CA GLY A 86 -14.48 -24.84 16.16
C GLY A 86 -15.14 -26.18 16.46
N ILE A 87 -14.72 -27.24 15.75
CA ILE A 87 -15.23 -28.60 15.95
C ILE A 87 -14.92 -29.15 17.36
N GLY A 88 -13.90 -28.62 18.04
CA GLY A 88 -13.53 -28.98 19.40
C GLY A 88 -14.41 -28.39 20.50
N GLY A 89 -15.40 -27.55 20.15
CA GLY A 89 -16.25 -26.84 21.11
C GLY A 89 -15.77 -25.42 21.45
N ASP A 90 -14.61 -25.02 20.92
CA ASP A 90 -14.15 -23.63 21.04
C ASP A 90 -15.04 -22.68 20.25
N HIS A 91 -15.47 -21.61 20.88
CA HIS A 91 -16.36 -20.62 20.28
C HIS A 91 -15.73 -19.24 20.37
N GLY A 92 -15.52 -18.61 19.23
CA GLY A 92 -15.11 -17.21 19.10
C GLY A 92 -16.33 -16.34 18.79
N HIS A 93 -16.49 -15.27 19.56
CA HIS A 93 -17.44 -14.20 19.29
C HIS A 93 -16.69 -12.88 19.22
N LEU A 94 -16.73 -12.23 18.06
CA LEU A 94 -16.09 -10.94 17.85
C LEU A 94 -17.16 -9.90 17.56
N ILE A 95 -17.16 -8.80 18.31
CA ILE A 95 -18.04 -7.64 18.07
C ILE A 95 -17.16 -6.53 17.50
N VAL A 96 -17.55 -6.00 16.35
CA VAL A 96 -16.83 -4.94 15.65
C VAL A 96 -17.81 -3.83 15.32
N SER A 97 -17.36 -2.59 15.39
CA SER A 97 -18.21 -1.45 15.10
C SER A 97 -17.44 -0.35 14.39
N SER A 98 -18.12 0.44 13.56
CA SER A 98 -17.54 1.70 13.08
C SER A 98 -17.20 2.63 14.25
N LEU A 99 -16.17 3.45 14.07
CA LEU A 99 -15.89 4.58 14.95
C LEU A 99 -17.12 5.52 15.01
N PRO A 100 -17.41 6.16 16.17
CA PRO A 100 -18.48 7.15 16.28
C PRO A 100 -18.26 8.32 15.31
N THR A 101 -19.32 8.84 14.69
CA THR A 101 -19.22 9.89 13.65
C THR A 101 -18.59 11.21 14.12
N TRP A 102 -18.47 11.43 15.43
CA TRP A 102 -17.82 12.61 16.02
C TRP A 102 -16.33 12.37 16.36
N LEU A 103 -15.90 11.11 16.46
CA LEU A 103 -14.50 10.71 16.40
C LEU A 103 -14.02 10.58 14.94
N THR A 104 -14.95 10.47 13.99
CA THR A 104 -14.70 10.74 12.57
C THR A 104 -14.84 12.25 12.29
N GLY A 105 -14.07 13.11 12.96
CA GLY A 105 -13.92 14.48 12.44
C GLY A 105 -13.30 14.37 11.06
N GLU A 106 -14.02 14.74 9.98
CA GLU A 106 -13.72 14.42 8.56
C GLU A 106 -12.41 13.66 8.36
N VAL A 107 -12.44 12.39 8.76
CA VAL A 107 -11.40 11.46 8.41
C VAL A 107 -11.74 11.16 6.96
N SER A 108 -11.02 11.82 6.06
CA SER A 108 -10.89 11.41 4.66
C SER A 108 -10.97 9.89 4.62
N ALA A 109 -11.84 9.34 3.77
CA ALA A 109 -11.82 7.92 3.50
C ALA A 109 -10.35 7.48 3.29
N PRO A 110 -9.95 6.29 3.77
CA PRO A 110 -8.61 5.78 3.50
C PRO A 110 -8.40 5.84 1.98
N VAL A 111 -7.40 6.60 1.55
CA VAL A 111 -6.90 6.54 0.17
C VAL A 111 -6.43 5.09 -0.01
N PRO A 112 -6.88 4.36 -1.05
CA PRO A 112 -6.32 3.03 -1.33
C PRO A 112 -4.81 3.18 -1.46
N LEU A 113 -4.04 2.49 -0.62
CA LEU A 113 -2.62 2.31 -0.86
C LEU A 113 -2.49 1.51 -2.18
N PRO A 114 -1.62 1.95 -3.11
CA PRO A 114 -1.38 1.20 -4.34
C PRO A 114 -0.81 -0.18 -3.99
N ALA A 115 -1.33 -1.21 -4.66
CA ALA A 115 -0.82 -2.57 -4.60
C ALA A 115 0.69 -2.61 -4.93
N ASP A 116 1.43 -3.49 -4.23
CA ASP A 116 2.85 -3.80 -4.42
C ASP A 116 3.17 -4.04 -5.92
N PRO A 117 4.05 -3.22 -6.56
CA PRO A 117 4.29 -3.21 -8.01
C PRO A 117 5.09 -4.40 -8.58
N GLU A 118 5.58 -5.32 -7.75
CA GLU A 118 6.37 -6.44 -8.25
C GLU A 118 5.47 -7.61 -8.67
N ARG A 119 4.99 -7.61 -9.93
CA ARG A 119 5.12 -8.79 -10.84
C ARG A 119 4.47 -8.72 -12.22
N SER A 120 3.94 -7.59 -12.73
CA SER A 120 3.54 -7.61 -14.17
C SER A 120 3.40 -6.31 -14.97
N ALA A 121 3.64 -5.09 -14.45
CA ALA A 121 3.39 -3.86 -15.21
C ALA A 121 4.45 -2.75 -15.07
N ALA A 122 5.72 -3.10 -14.80
CA ALA A 122 6.76 -2.15 -14.36
C ALA A 122 7.24 -1.09 -15.38
N HIS A 123 6.52 -0.80 -16.47
CA HIS A 123 6.90 0.29 -17.39
C HIS A 123 5.73 1.19 -17.88
N ALA A 124 4.51 1.05 -17.35
CA ALA A 124 3.35 1.75 -17.93
C ALA A 124 2.88 3.03 -17.20
N HIS A 125 3.26 3.29 -15.93
CA HIS A 125 2.58 4.33 -15.14
C HIS A 125 3.44 5.32 -14.34
N ARG A 126 4.78 5.26 -14.40
CA ARG A 126 5.64 6.20 -13.65
C ARG A 126 5.49 7.65 -14.15
N LEU A 127 5.34 8.59 -13.21
CA LEU A 127 5.15 10.02 -13.38
C LEU A 127 6.43 10.79 -12.99
N CYS A 128 6.97 11.59 -13.90
CA CYS A 128 8.09 12.50 -13.61
C CYS A 128 7.61 13.95 -13.48
N ALA A 129 8.01 14.63 -12.41
CA ALA A 129 7.84 16.07 -12.29
C ALA A 129 8.98 16.80 -12.99
N LEU A 130 8.62 17.72 -13.89
CA LEU A 130 9.52 18.66 -14.55
C LEU A 130 9.42 20.00 -13.83
N LEU A 131 10.53 20.48 -13.25
CA LEU A 131 10.54 21.73 -12.47
C LEU A 131 11.29 22.79 -13.26
N ALA A 132 10.57 23.82 -13.73
CA ALA A 132 11.15 24.86 -14.55
C ALA A 132 12.18 25.72 -13.78
N GLY A 133 13.15 26.25 -14.52
CA GLY A 133 14.09 27.24 -13.99
C GLY A 133 13.64 28.68 -14.20
N GLN A 134 14.60 29.59 -14.11
CA GLN A 134 14.42 31.00 -14.47
C GLN A 134 13.98 31.14 -15.94
N GLY A 135 13.01 32.03 -16.18
CA GLY A 135 12.38 32.29 -17.47
C GLY A 135 10.88 31.96 -17.50
N SER A 136 10.39 31.22 -16.51
CA SER A 136 9.01 30.77 -16.42
C SER A 136 8.07 31.80 -15.76
N GLN A 137 8.65 32.75 -15.01
CA GLN A 137 7.97 33.82 -14.29
C GLN A 137 7.23 34.80 -15.22
N TYR A 138 6.22 35.48 -14.68
CA TYR A 138 5.54 36.60 -15.31
C TYR A 138 4.87 37.50 -14.26
N PRO A 139 4.65 38.80 -14.56
CA PRO A 139 3.93 39.71 -13.67
C PRO A 139 2.52 39.20 -13.36
N GLY A 140 2.10 39.28 -12.10
CA GLY A 140 0.79 38.81 -11.63
C GLY A 140 0.70 37.30 -11.38
N MET A 141 1.80 36.55 -11.50
CA MET A 141 1.79 35.11 -11.22
C MET A 141 1.37 34.81 -9.78
N MET A 142 0.78 33.63 -9.55
CA MET A 142 0.30 33.15 -8.24
C MET A 142 -0.81 33.96 -7.58
N ARG A 143 -1.16 35.16 -8.05
CA ARG A 143 -2.19 36.01 -7.42
C ARG A 143 -3.55 35.31 -7.28
N GLU A 144 -3.98 34.65 -8.36
CA GLU A 144 -5.22 33.88 -8.40
C GLU A 144 -5.26 32.81 -7.29
N LEU A 145 -4.17 32.04 -7.14
CA LEU A 145 -4.10 30.95 -6.17
C LEU A 145 -3.90 31.45 -4.74
N TYR A 146 -3.14 32.53 -4.54
CA TYR A 146 -2.94 33.19 -3.25
C TYR A 146 -4.25 33.76 -2.68
N ASP A 147 -5.09 34.34 -3.54
CA ASP A 147 -6.38 34.89 -3.13
C ASP A 147 -7.40 33.77 -2.85
N ALA A 148 -7.31 32.63 -3.56
CA ALA A 148 -8.28 31.53 -3.48
C ALA A 148 -7.99 30.44 -2.43
N ASP A 149 -6.73 30.10 -2.14
CA ASP A 149 -6.35 28.96 -1.29
C ASP A 149 -5.57 29.41 -0.03
N PRO A 150 -6.16 29.29 1.19
CA PRO A 150 -5.51 29.74 2.43
C PRO A 150 -4.16 29.06 2.71
N GLN A 151 -3.99 27.79 2.36
CA GLN A 151 -2.73 27.08 2.61
C GLN A 151 -1.61 27.53 1.65
N THR A 152 -1.96 27.85 0.40
CA THR A 152 -1.05 28.51 -0.54
C THR A 152 -0.63 29.87 0.01
N ARG A 153 -1.59 30.65 0.51
CA ARG A 153 -1.31 31.93 1.17
C ARG A 153 -0.32 31.77 2.32
N ASP A 154 -0.56 30.84 3.24
CA ASP A 154 0.31 30.62 4.40
C ASP A 154 1.75 30.25 4.00
N LEU A 155 1.91 29.39 3.00
CA LEU A 155 3.22 29.00 2.47
C LEU A 155 3.92 30.20 1.80
N MET A 156 3.20 30.96 0.98
CA MET A 156 3.71 32.14 0.30
C MET A 156 4.08 33.25 1.29
N ASP A 157 3.28 33.49 2.32
CA ASP A 157 3.56 34.43 3.41
C ASP A 157 4.77 33.98 4.24
N ASN A 158 4.99 32.66 4.38
CA ASN A 158 6.20 32.15 5.01
C ASN A 158 7.46 32.43 4.18
N GLY A 159 7.39 32.19 2.87
CA GLY A 159 8.46 32.56 1.94
C GLY A 159 8.72 34.07 1.96
N GLU A 160 7.66 34.87 1.94
CA GLU A 160 7.74 36.34 2.04
C GLU A 160 8.49 36.80 3.29
N ARG A 161 8.16 36.25 4.47
CA ARG A 161 8.87 36.60 5.72
C ARG A 161 10.36 36.30 5.63
N ILE A 162 10.74 35.13 5.08
CA ILE A 162 12.16 34.77 4.91
C ILE A 162 12.81 35.73 3.92
N PHE A 163 12.18 35.99 2.77
CA PHE A 163 12.73 36.88 1.75
C PHE A 163 12.93 38.30 2.28
N VAL A 164 11.91 38.89 2.91
CA VAL A 164 11.98 40.24 3.49
C VAL A 164 13.09 40.31 4.55
N SER A 165 13.24 39.28 5.38
CA SER A 165 14.32 39.25 6.39
C SER A 165 15.73 39.29 5.78
N GLU A 166 15.90 38.73 4.59
CA GLU A 166 17.19 38.64 3.89
C GLU A 166 17.43 39.81 2.90
N ARG A 167 16.35 40.41 2.37
CA ARG A 167 16.41 41.38 1.26
C ARG A 167 15.90 42.77 1.59
N GLY A 168 15.05 42.91 2.61
CA GLY A 168 14.49 44.19 3.05
C GLY A 168 13.38 44.79 2.17
N TYR A 169 12.87 44.04 1.18
CA TYR A 169 11.72 44.43 0.35
C TYR A 169 10.86 43.21 0.02
N SER A 170 9.63 43.45 -0.45
CA SER A 170 8.63 42.38 -0.65
C SER A 170 8.84 41.61 -1.96
N LEU A 171 8.84 40.27 -1.88
CA LEU A 171 8.83 39.41 -3.06
C LEU A 171 7.42 39.28 -3.62
N LEU A 172 6.41 39.19 -2.75
CA LEU A 172 5.01 39.09 -3.17
C LEU A 172 4.53 40.33 -3.92
N GLU A 173 4.92 41.54 -3.51
CA GLU A 173 4.63 42.77 -4.27
C GLU A 173 5.22 42.72 -5.69
N ILE A 174 6.43 42.17 -5.84
CA ILE A 174 7.09 41.98 -7.15
C ILE A 174 6.36 40.91 -7.98
N MET A 175 6.00 39.79 -7.36
CA MET A 175 5.29 38.68 -8.04
C MET A 175 3.89 39.11 -8.51
N PHE A 176 3.17 39.88 -7.70
CA PHE A 176 1.80 40.32 -7.99
C PHE A 176 1.71 41.63 -8.76
N GLY A 177 2.82 42.37 -8.88
CA GLY A 177 2.89 43.61 -9.63
C GLY A 177 2.71 43.41 -11.13
N SER A 178 2.54 44.53 -11.85
CA SER A 178 2.42 44.55 -13.31
C SER A 178 3.74 44.80 -14.05
N ASP A 179 4.79 45.16 -13.32
CA ASP A 179 6.13 45.46 -13.87
C ASP A 179 7.00 44.19 -13.87
N ASP A 180 7.54 43.85 -15.03
CA ASP A 180 8.39 42.68 -15.22
C ASP A 180 9.86 42.95 -14.87
N ALA A 181 10.30 44.21 -14.92
CA ALA A 181 11.68 44.60 -14.69
C ALA A 181 12.24 44.17 -13.32
N PRO A 182 11.55 44.40 -12.18
CA PRO A 182 12.03 43.92 -10.88
C PRO A 182 11.97 42.39 -10.77
N LEU A 183 10.96 41.76 -11.36
CA LEU A 183 10.78 40.30 -11.33
C LEU A 183 11.85 39.57 -12.15
N ASN A 184 12.32 40.17 -13.26
CA ASN A 184 13.33 39.60 -14.16
C ASN A 184 14.78 39.75 -13.66
N ARG A 185 14.99 40.39 -12.50
CA ARG A 185 16.30 40.37 -11.84
C ARG A 185 16.54 38.99 -11.26
N THR A 186 17.70 38.39 -11.55
CA THR A 186 18.06 37.03 -11.10
C THR A 186 17.86 36.84 -9.58
N GLU A 187 18.16 37.87 -8.77
CA GLU A 187 17.99 37.84 -7.31
C GLU A 187 16.54 37.68 -6.86
N ASN A 188 15.58 38.05 -7.71
CA ASN A 188 14.15 37.99 -7.46
C ASN A 188 13.50 36.83 -8.21
N THR A 189 13.90 36.61 -9.46
CA THR A 189 13.33 35.57 -10.31
C THR A 189 13.49 34.20 -9.68
N GLN A 190 14.68 33.86 -9.18
CA GLN A 190 14.93 32.52 -8.68
C GLN A 190 14.13 32.22 -7.39
N PRO A 191 14.14 33.08 -6.36
CA PRO A 191 13.26 32.90 -5.21
C PRO A 191 11.78 32.86 -5.59
N ALA A 192 11.33 33.72 -6.50
CA ALA A 192 9.93 33.77 -6.93
C ALA A 192 9.48 32.47 -7.59
N VAL A 193 10.30 31.90 -8.49
CA VAL A 193 10.00 30.62 -9.17
C VAL A 193 10.00 29.46 -8.18
N PHE A 194 10.98 29.40 -7.25
CA PHE A 194 11.01 28.38 -6.21
C PHE A 194 9.76 28.44 -5.32
N LEU A 195 9.40 29.64 -4.86
CA LEU A 195 8.23 29.86 -4.00
C LEU A 195 6.94 29.46 -4.70
N ALA A 196 6.75 29.92 -5.94
CA ALA A 196 5.58 29.59 -6.75
C ALA A 196 5.48 28.08 -7.01
N THR A 197 6.59 27.43 -7.37
CA THR A 197 6.63 25.99 -7.65
C THR A 197 6.35 25.16 -6.40
N SER A 198 6.86 25.58 -5.24
CA SER A 198 6.59 24.94 -3.95
C SER A 198 5.13 25.05 -3.55
N ALA A 199 4.52 26.22 -3.72
CA ALA A 199 3.11 26.45 -3.49
C ALA A 199 2.21 25.61 -4.41
N ILE A 200 2.51 25.60 -5.71
CA ILE A 200 1.78 24.80 -6.71
C ILE A 200 1.90 23.30 -6.39
N TYR A 201 3.10 22.82 -6.10
CA TYR A 201 3.31 21.43 -5.73
C TYR A 201 2.56 21.05 -4.45
N ALA A 202 2.49 21.95 -3.46
CA ALA A 202 1.71 21.71 -2.25
C ALA A 202 0.22 21.48 -2.58
N VAL A 203 -0.35 22.24 -3.52
CA VAL A 203 -1.72 22.02 -4.00
C VAL A 203 -1.85 20.66 -4.69
N LEU A 204 -0.97 20.35 -5.65
CA LEU A 204 -0.98 19.10 -6.40
C LEU A 204 -0.84 17.87 -5.48
N LYS A 205 0.09 17.94 -4.51
CA LYS A 205 0.34 16.88 -3.53
C LYS A 205 -0.88 16.64 -2.64
N ARG A 206 -1.57 17.69 -2.17
CA ARG A 206 -2.83 17.58 -1.40
C ARG A 206 -3.97 16.99 -2.22
N ARG A 207 -3.90 17.08 -3.55
CA ARG A 207 -4.87 16.52 -4.50
C ARG A 207 -4.44 15.15 -5.06
N GLY A 208 -3.45 14.51 -4.46
CA GLY A 208 -3.05 13.14 -4.78
C GLY A 208 -2.10 12.98 -5.97
N VAL A 209 -1.53 14.07 -6.51
CA VAL A 209 -0.49 13.98 -7.54
C VAL A 209 0.86 13.74 -6.87
N SER A 210 1.42 12.54 -7.03
CA SER A 210 2.70 12.12 -6.43
C SER A 210 3.69 11.66 -7.51
N PRO A 211 4.65 12.51 -7.91
CA PRO A 211 5.70 12.13 -8.86
C PRO A 211 6.66 11.08 -8.30
N ASP A 212 7.08 10.12 -9.14
CA ASP A 212 8.07 9.08 -8.80
C ASP A 212 9.51 9.59 -8.89
N CYS A 213 9.75 10.56 -9.77
CA CYS A 213 11.06 11.16 -9.97
C CYS A 213 10.95 12.63 -10.41
N PHE A 214 12.05 13.36 -10.28
CA PHE A 214 12.14 14.80 -10.53
C PHE A 214 13.26 15.12 -11.52
N ILE A 215 12.94 15.92 -12.53
CA ILE A 215 13.90 16.61 -13.38
C ILE A 215 13.70 18.10 -13.18
N GLY A 216 14.61 18.71 -12.44
CA GLY A 216 14.67 20.15 -12.35
C GLY A 216 15.52 20.75 -13.47
N HIS A 217 15.14 21.91 -14.03
CA HIS A 217 15.97 22.62 -15.00
C HIS A 217 16.66 23.80 -14.31
N SER A 218 17.98 23.74 -14.18
CA SER A 218 18.82 24.77 -13.53
C SER A 218 18.39 24.99 -12.07
N LEU A 219 17.74 26.13 -11.78
CA LEU A 219 17.11 26.40 -10.49
C LEU A 219 16.13 25.28 -10.08
N GLY A 220 15.43 24.68 -11.03
CA GLY A 220 14.50 23.60 -10.77
C GLY A 220 15.13 22.41 -10.05
N GLU A 221 16.45 22.18 -10.19
CA GLU A 221 17.14 21.06 -9.52
C GLU A 221 17.21 21.29 -7.99
N TYR A 222 17.34 22.54 -7.55
CA TYR A 222 17.23 22.91 -6.13
C TYR A 222 15.80 22.78 -5.62
N THR A 223 14.83 23.08 -6.48
CA THR A 223 13.42 22.86 -6.18
C THR A 223 13.14 21.35 -6.05
N ALA A 224 13.74 20.51 -6.89
CA ALA A 224 13.60 19.05 -6.83
C ALA A 224 14.08 18.48 -5.49
N LEU A 225 15.21 18.96 -4.96
CA LEU A 225 15.66 18.59 -3.62
C LEU A 225 14.65 18.94 -2.54
N HIS A 226 13.98 20.08 -2.66
CA HIS A 226 12.95 20.46 -1.71
C HIS A 226 11.71 19.56 -1.86
N LEU A 227 11.19 19.39 -3.08
CA LEU A 227 9.94 18.67 -3.31
C LEU A 227 10.05 17.16 -3.08
N SER A 228 11.26 16.59 -3.21
CA SER A 228 11.56 15.19 -2.85
C SER A 228 11.69 14.96 -1.35
N GLY A 229 11.79 16.03 -0.55
CA GLY A 229 12.04 15.97 0.89
C GLY A 229 13.52 15.85 1.28
N ALA A 230 14.47 15.95 0.33
CA ALA A 230 15.90 15.99 0.66
C ALA A 230 16.28 17.23 1.47
N VAL A 231 15.60 18.35 1.24
CA VAL A 231 15.82 19.61 1.95
C VAL A 231 14.47 20.20 2.36
N ASP A 232 14.35 20.67 3.60
CA ASP A 232 13.14 21.36 4.05
C ASP A 232 12.93 22.69 3.29
N PHE A 233 11.72 23.26 3.37
CA PHE A 233 11.37 24.49 2.63
C PHE A 233 12.28 25.67 3.00
N ALA A 234 12.54 25.89 4.29
CA ALA A 234 13.30 27.06 4.74
C ALA A 234 14.77 26.98 4.32
N SER A 235 15.37 25.81 4.45
CA SER A 235 16.73 25.50 4.02
C SER A 235 16.85 25.59 2.49
N GLY A 236 15.89 25.01 1.75
CA GLY A 236 15.84 25.09 0.29
C GLY A 236 15.71 26.53 -0.22
N PHE A 237 14.83 27.31 0.40
CA PHE A 237 14.63 28.71 0.05
C PHE A 237 15.87 29.57 0.35
N LYS A 238 16.56 29.33 1.47
CA LYS A 238 17.85 29.96 1.77
C LYS A 238 18.93 29.62 0.73
N ILE A 239 19.04 28.36 0.30
CA ILE A 239 19.97 27.99 -0.79
C ILE A 239 19.67 28.79 -2.05
N VAL A 240 18.40 28.92 -2.42
CA VAL A 240 17.98 29.66 -3.60
C VAL A 240 18.26 31.16 -3.46
N LEU A 241 18.02 31.76 -2.28
CA LEU A 241 18.39 33.16 -2.01
C LEU A 241 19.89 33.39 -2.20
N THR A 242 20.73 32.53 -1.61
CA THR A 242 22.19 32.61 -1.77
C THR A 242 22.60 32.43 -3.23
N ARG A 243 22.11 31.39 -3.90
CA ARG A 243 22.40 31.11 -5.31
C ARG A 243 22.02 32.29 -6.21
N SER A 244 20.83 32.85 -6.01
CA SER A 244 20.32 33.97 -6.80
C SER A 244 21.21 35.22 -6.66
N SER A 245 21.71 35.50 -5.45
CA SER A 245 22.67 36.57 -5.18
C SER A 245 24.00 36.36 -5.89
N LEU A 246 24.59 35.18 -5.71
CA LEU A 246 25.90 34.87 -6.28
C LEU A 246 25.85 34.91 -7.81
N MET A 247 24.80 34.34 -8.40
CA MET A 247 24.61 34.35 -9.85
C MET A 247 24.30 35.75 -10.39
N GLY A 248 23.52 36.55 -9.68
CA GLY A 248 23.23 37.95 -10.04
C GLY A 248 24.47 38.85 -9.97
N ASN A 249 25.32 38.66 -8.97
CA ASN A 249 26.60 39.36 -8.84
C ASN A 249 27.56 38.95 -9.97
N ALA A 250 27.73 37.65 -10.20
CA ALA A 250 28.60 37.14 -11.26
C ALA A 250 28.20 37.68 -12.65
N ALA A 251 26.89 37.76 -12.92
CA ALA A 251 26.36 38.33 -14.15
C ALA A 251 26.76 39.81 -14.36
N ARG A 252 26.71 40.61 -13.29
CA ARG A 252 27.12 42.04 -13.31
C ARG A 252 28.63 42.21 -13.49
N GLU A 253 29.43 41.36 -12.85
CA GLU A 253 30.89 41.49 -12.84
C GLU A 253 31.54 40.99 -14.14
N THR A 254 31.12 39.81 -14.62
CA THR A 254 31.76 39.16 -15.77
C THR A 254 31.20 39.63 -17.10
N GLY A 255 29.92 40.03 -17.14
CA GLY A 255 29.20 40.31 -18.38
C GLY A 255 29.00 39.04 -19.21
N GLY A 256 27.79 38.82 -19.69
CA GLY A 256 27.52 37.68 -20.54
C GLY A 256 26.18 37.75 -21.23
N ALA A 257 26.00 36.88 -22.20
CA ALA A 257 24.74 36.67 -22.86
C ALA A 257 24.51 35.19 -23.08
N ILE A 258 23.24 34.84 -23.25
CA ILE A 258 22.79 33.50 -23.62
C ILE A 258 21.84 33.62 -24.80
N MET A 259 21.95 32.69 -25.73
CA MET A 259 21.09 32.59 -26.89
C MET A 259 20.72 31.13 -27.16
N VAL A 260 19.68 30.96 -27.97
CA VAL A 260 19.18 29.67 -28.40
C VAL A 260 19.49 29.47 -29.88
N LEU A 261 20.17 28.38 -30.19
CA LEU A 261 20.33 27.85 -31.55
C LEU A 261 19.22 26.83 -31.80
N PHE A 262 18.56 26.91 -32.96
CA PHE A 262 17.55 25.93 -33.37
C PHE A 262 18.20 24.70 -34.00
N ALA A 263 19.10 24.05 -33.24
CA ALA A 263 19.90 22.91 -33.65
C ALA A 263 20.19 21.99 -32.45
N ASP A 264 20.52 20.73 -32.72
CA ASP A 264 21.03 19.81 -31.70
C ASP A 264 22.42 20.23 -31.19
N ALA A 265 22.92 19.52 -30.18
CA ALA A 265 24.18 19.88 -29.52
C ALA A 265 25.41 19.70 -30.42
N GLU A 266 25.40 18.76 -31.37
CA GLU A 266 26.54 18.50 -32.26
C GLU A 266 26.63 19.61 -33.31
N GLU A 267 25.50 19.96 -33.92
CA GLU A 267 25.43 21.05 -34.89
C GLU A 267 25.67 22.41 -34.21
N ALA A 268 25.11 22.64 -33.01
CA ALA A 268 25.43 23.82 -32.22
C ALA A 268 26.95 23.94 -31.98
N GLN A 269 27.63 22.83 -31.68
CA GLN A 269 29.08 22.83 -31.48
C GLN A 269 29.85 23.23 -32.75
N LYS A 270 29.37 22.83 -33.94
CA LYS A 270 29.95 23.25 -35.23
C LYS A 270 29.70 24.73 -35.49
N LEU A 271 28.48 25.22 -35.21
CA LEU A 271 28.10 26.62 -35.36
C LEU A 271 28.90 27.55 -34.44
N LEU A 272 29.30 27.09 -33.25
CA LEU A 272 30.19 27.86 -32.37
C LEU A 272 31.53 28.21 -33.05
N ALA A 273 32.01 27.38 -33.98
CA ALA A 273 33.26 27.63 -34.71
C ALA A 273 33.15 28.79 -35.73
N LEU A 274 31.94 29.28 -36.03
CA LEU A 274 31.74 30.48 -36.85
C LEU A 274 32.14 31.77 -36.11
N SER A 275 32.16 31.73 -34.77
CA SER A 275 32.63 32.86 -33.97
C SER A 275 34.15 32.77 -33.78
N PRO A 276 34.89 33.88 -33.96
CA PRO A 276 36.32 33.92 -33.70
C PRO A 276 36.66 33.92 -32.18
N SER A 277 35.65 34.03 -31.30
CA SER A 277 35.85 34.11 -29.86
C SER A 277 35.85 32.73 -29.18
N PRO A 278 36.86 32.39 -28.35
CA PRO A 278 36.91 31.12 -27.64
C PRO A 278 35.96 31.04 -26.43
N ASP A 279 35.36 32.17 -26.02
CA ASP A 279 34.54 32.28 -24.80
C ASP A 279 33.04 31.98 -25.07
N LEU A 280 32.76 30.94 -25.85
CA LEU A 280 31.42 30.45 -26.15
C LEU A 280 31.29 28.98 -25.79
N TYR A 281 30.22 28.66 -25.07
CA TYR A 281 29.99 27.33 -24.53
C TYR A 281 28.55 26.91 -24.75
N ILE A 282 28.34 25.60 -24.92
CA ILE A 282 27.00 25.02 -24.79
C ILE A 282 26.59 25.12 -23.32
N ALA A 283 25.50 25.81 -23.04
CA ALA A 283 24.97 26.00 -21.70
C ALA A 283 23.84 24.99 -21.39
N ASN A 284 22.99 24.68 -22.38
CA ASN A 284 21.90 23.72 -22.20
C ASN A 284 21.66 22.90 -23.46
N LYS A 285 21.65 21.57 -23.30
CA LYS A 285 21.25 20.61 -24.34
C LYS A 285 19.78 20.27 -24.12
N ASN A 286 18.89 21.08 -24.70
CA ASN A 286 17.46 21.07 -24.40
C ASN A 286 16.67 20.08 -25.27
N SER A 287 16.98 19.96 -26.56
CA SER A 287 16.29 19.02 -27.46
C SER A 287 17.07 18.79 -28.74
N ASP A 288 16.59 17.88 -29.59
CA ASP A 288 17.14 17.64 -30.94
C ASP A 288 17.01 18.85 -31.87
N LYS A 289 16.22 19.85 -31.47
CA LYS A 289 15.95 21.08 -32.25
C LYS A 289 16.37 22.35 -31.53
N GLN A 290 16.95 22.24 -30.34
CA GLN A 290 17.22 23.41 -29.52
C GLN A 290 18.41 23.19 -28.57
N THR A 291 19.41 24.05 -28.70
CA THR A 291 20.57 24.11 -27.80
C THR A 291 20.79 25.56 -27.38
N ALA A 292 20.93 25.80 -26.07
CA ALA A 292 21.31 27.10 -25.56
C ALA A 292 22.83 27.20 -25.49
N VAL A 293 23.37 28.31 -25.96
CA VAL A 293 24.79 28.64 -25.89
C VAL A 293 24.96 29.96 -25.16
N ALA A 294 26.00 30.06 -24.35
CA ALA A 294 26.27 31.23 -23.54
C ALA A 294 27.76 31.53 -23.50
N GLY A 295 28.09 32.78 -23.20
CA GLY A 295 29.45 33.28 -23.21
C GLY A 295 29.51 34.76 -22.89
N LYS A 296 30.67 35.37 -23.12
CA LYS A 296 30.79 36.84 -23.05
C LYS A 296 29.86 37.51 -24.05
N THR A 297 29.33 38.68 -23.70
CA THR A 297 28.36 39.41 -24.51
C THR A 297 28.87 39.63 -25.94
N GLU A 298 30.12 40.05 -26.08
CA GLU A 298 30.76 40.34 -27.36
C GLU A 298 30.94 39.06 -28.20
N ALA A 299 31.18 37.93 -27.54
CA ALA A 299 31.35 36.63 -28.20
C ALA A 299 30.01 36.13 -28.78
N VAL A 300 28.93 36.29 -28.00
CA VAL A 300 27.57 35.95 -28.43
C VAL A 300 27.09 36.91 -29.54
N ASP A 301 27.42 38.19 -29.46
CA ASP A 301 27.08 39.19 -30.48
C ASP A 301 27.80 38.94 -31.81
N ALA A 302 29.09 38.55 -31.75
CA ALA A 302 29.84 38.13 -32.92
C ALA A 302 29.22 36.89 -33.57
N LEU A 303 28.79 35.91 -32.75
CA LEU A 303 28.13 34.71 -33.26
C LEU A 303 26.75 35.03 -33.85
N CYS A 304 25.97 35.94 -33.26
CA CYS A 304 24.70 36.39 -33.84
C CYS A 304 24.92 36.95 -35.25
N SER A 305 25.89 37.86 -35.42
CA SER A 305 26.25 38.43 -36.73
C SER A 305 26.64 37.35 -37.75
N ALA A 306 27.47 36.38 -37.33
CA ALA A 306 27.90 35.28 -38.21
C ALA A 306 26.74 34.36 -38.63
N LEU A 307 25.80 34.10 -37.72
CA LEU A 307 24.61 33.28 -38.00
C LEU A 307 23.61 34.01 -38.92
N GLU A 308 23.47 35.33 -38.77
CA GLU A 308 22.68 36.17 -39.70
C GLU A 308 23.24 36.08 -41.12
N GLU A 309 24.56 36.19 -41.29
CA GLU A 309 25.24 36.04 -42.58
C GLU A 309 25.07 34.63 -43.16
N ALA A 310 25.19 33.60 -42.32
CA ALA A 310 24.97 32.20 -42.69
C ALA A 310 23.49 31.82 -42.85
N LYS A 311 22.55 32.74 -42.58
CA LYS A 311 21.09 32.51 -42.60
C LYS A 311 20.64 31.37 -41.69
N VAL A 312 21.34 31.15 -40.59
CA VAL A 312 20.99 30.15 -39.58
C VAL A 312 20.04 30.79 -38.56
N PRO A 313 18.87 30.20 -38.28
CA PRO A 313 17.94 30.76 -37.31
C PRO A 313 18.48 30.65 -35.88
N PHE A 314 18.33 31.71 -35.09
CA PHE A 314 18.65 31.75 -33.67
C PHE A 314 17.74 32.73 -32.92
N LYS A 315 17.80 32.70 -31.59
CA LYS A 315 17.12 33.67 -30.71
C LYS A 315 18.01 34.06 -29.55
N LYS A 316 18.43 35.33 -29.49
CA LYS A 316 19.10 35.89 -28.31
C LYS A 316 18.10 36.04 -27.16
N LEU A 317 18.48 35.62 -25.95
CA LEU A 317 17.61 35.74 -24.77
C LEU A 317 17.89 37.06 -24.04
N ALA A 318 16.86 37.59 -23.39
CA ALA A 318 16.95 38.79 -22.55
C ALA A 318 17.54 38.44 -21.16
N LEU A 319 18.74 37.84 -21.16
CA LEU A 319 19.47 37.42 -19.98
C LEU A 319 20.93 37.87 -20.13
N SER A 320 21.37 38.74 -19.23
CA SER A 320 22.71 39.33 -19.22
C SER A 320 23.69 38.49 -18.40
N ALA A 321 23.74 37.17 -18.63
CA ALA A 321 24.62 36.27 -17.90
C ALA A 321 25.03 35.04 -18.71
N ALA A 322 26.24 34.53 -18.47
CA ALA A 322 26.78 33.32 -19.08
C ALA A 322 26.57 32.09 -18.17
N PHE A 323 25.33 31.84 -17.74
CA PHE A 323 25.01 30.72 -16.86
C PHE A 323 25.38 29.36 -17.48
N HIS A 324 25.77 28.39 -16.63
CA HIS A 324 26.10 27.03 -17.05
C HIS A 324 27.33 26.93 -17.95
N THR A 325 28.27 27.87 -17.77
CA THR A 325 29.56 27.90 -18.47
C THR A 325 30.72 27.96 -17.48
N PRO A 326 31.96 27.67 -17.91
CA PRO A 326 33.14 27.82 -17.06
C PRO A 326 33.31 29.22 -16.42
N LEU A 327 32.67 30.27 -16.98
CA LEU A 327 32.68 31.62 -16.41
C LEU A 327 31.99 31.71 -15.04
N MET A 328 31.17 30.72 -14.67
CA MET A 328 30.47 30.64 -13.38
C MET A 328 31.24 29.87 -12.30
N LYS A 329 32.49 29.47 -12.55
CA LYS A 329 33.26 28.61 -11.63
C LYS A 329 33.47 29.23 -10.25
N GLN A 330 33.72 30.54 -10.17
CA GLN A 330 33.87 31.24 -8.89
C GLN A 330 32.54 31.23 -8.10
N CYS A 331 31.44 31.58 -8.77
CA CYS A 331 30.10 31.53 -8.17
C CYS A 331 29.75 30.14 -7.61
N ALA A 332 30.20 29.07 -8.27
CA ALA A 332 30.01 27.70 -7.79
C ALA A 332 30.82 27.35 -6.55
N GLN A 333 32.04 27.87 -6.43
CA GLN A 333 32.88 27.70 -5.24
C GLN A 333 32.25 28.42 -4.05
N ASP A 334 31.77 29.64 -4.25
CA ASP A 334 31.12 30.43 -3.20
C ASP A 334 29.84 29.73 -2.71
N LEU A 335 29.03 29.19 -3.63
CA LEU A 335 27.84 28.42 -3.27
C LEU A 335 28.19 27.12 -2.52
N ALA A 336 29.31 26.48 -2.84
CA ALA A 336 29.77 25.28 -2.16
C ALA A 336 30.03 25.51 -0.67
N THR A 337 30.58 26.67 -0.31
CA THR A 337 30.79 27.06 1.09
C THR A 337 29.48 27.16 1.85
N HIS A 338 28.43 27.73 1.24
CA HIS A 338 27.11 27.82 1.87
C HIS A 338 26.38 26.47 1.95
N LEU A 339 26.57 25.58 0.98
CA LEU A 339 25.95 24.25 0.99
C LEU A 339 26.57 23.28 2.00
N ALA A 340 27.81 23.52 2.44
CA ALA A 340 28.52 22.62 3.34
C ALA A 340 27.73 22.36 4.65
N ASP A 341 27.16 23.42 5.23
CA ASP A 341 26.52 23.40 6.55
C ASP A 341 25.01 23.09 6.51
N ILE A 342 24.42 22.91 5.33
CA ILE A 342 22.99 22.64 5.20
C ILE A 342 22.75 21.13 5.25
N PRO A 343 22.00 20.61 6.24
CA PRO A 343 21.74 19.18 6.36
C PRO A 343 20.80 18.71 5.26
N PHE A 344 21.10 17.55 4.66
CA PHE A 344 20.18 16.88 3.74
C PHE A 344 19.55 15.68 4.47
N ALA A 345 18.25 15.48 4.29
CA ALA A 345 17.58 14.32 4.83
C ALA A 345 18.02 13.04 4.10
N ALA A 346 18.05 11.92 4.83
CA ALA A 346 18.37 10.62 4.25
C ALA A 346 17.19 10.08 3.44
N ILE A 347 17.11 10.48 2.18
CA ILE A 347 16.14 9.97 1.19
C ILE A 347 16.84 9.19 0.08
N ASP A 348 16.07 8.57 -0.82
CA ASP A 348 16.62 8.06 -2.08
C ASP A 348 16.85 9.21 -3.07
N PHE A 349 18.08 9.71 -3.12
CA PHE A 349 18.49 10.78 -4.03
C PHE A 349 18.37 10.36 -5.50
N SER A 350 18.36 9.05 -5.82
CA SER A 350 18.25 8.57 -7.20
C SER A 350 16.92 8.91 -7.88
N SER A 351 15.91 9.35 -7.11
CA SER A 351 14.67 9.92 -7.62
C SER A 351 14.86 11.28 -8.31
N ILE A 352 16.02 11.94 -8.17
CA ILE A 352 16.33 13.24 -8.77
C ILE A 352 17.42 13.06 -9.83
N ILE A 353 17.20 13.64 -11.01
CA ILE A 353 18.16 13.56 -12.11
C ILE A 353 19.08 14.77 -12.11
N SER A 354 20.38 14.49 -12.05
CA SER A 354 21.42 15.49 -12.04
C SER A 354 21.52 16.21 -13.38
N ASN A 355 21.48 17.54 -13.36
CA ASN A 355 21.62 18.36 -14.58
C ASN A 355 23.01 18.27 -15.20
N ALA A 356 24.04 18.13 -14.37
CA ALA A 356 25.43 18.10 -14.82
C ALA A 356 25.82 16.77 -15.49
N THR A 357 25.12 15.67 -15.18
CA THR A 357 25.44 14.33 -15.68
C THR A 357 24.34 13.70 -16.52
N GLY A 358 23.11 14.23 -16.43
CA GLY A 358 21.92 13.64 -17.05
C GLY A 358 21.49 12.32 -16.42
N LYS A 359 22.03 11.94 -15.26
CA LYS A 359 21.81 10.64 -14.58
C LYS A 359 21.21 10.84 -13.19
N PRO A 360 20.56 9.80 -12.61
CA PRO A 360 20.16 9.82 -11.21
C PRO A 360 21.29 10.25 -10.27
N TYR A 361 20.97 11.02 -9.23
CA TYR A 361 21.96 11.31 -8.21
C TYR A 361 22.47 10.03 -7.54
N PRO A 362 23.74 10.00 -7.11
CA PRO A 362 24.24 8.97 -6.22
C PRO A 362 23.57 9.10 -4.85
N ASN A 363 23.36 7.98 -4.16
CA ASN A 363 22.91 7.96 -2.77
C ASN A 363 24.07 8.28 -1.79
N ASP A 364 24.69 9.45 -1.99
CA ASP A 364 25.78 10.01 -1.18
C ASP A 364 25.62 11.54 -1.13
N GLU A 365 25.30 12.09 0.04
CA GLU A 365 25.04 13.52 0.23
C GLU A 365 26.19 14.40 -0.27
N ALA A 366 27.42 14.02 0.03
CA ALA A 366 28.60 14.81 -0.36
C ALA A 366 28.75 14.87 -1.89
N ALA A 367 28.47 13.76 -2.59
CA ALA A 367 28.44 13.72 -4.04
C ALA A 367 27.29 14.56 -4.63
N VAL A 368 26.10 14.53 -4.02
CA VAL A 368 24.97 15.39 -4.43
C VAL A 368 25.35 16.86 -4.31
N LYS A 369 25.90 17.30 -3.18
CA LYS A 369 26.36 18.68 -2.98
C LYS A 369 27.42 19.10 -4.01
N ARG A 370 28.36 18.21 -4.37
CA ARG A 370 29.36 18.47 -5.43
C ARG A 370 28.72 18.59 -6.82
N LEU A 371 27.72 17.75 -7.13
CA LEU A 371 27.04 17.81 -8.44
C LEU A 371 26.17 19.06 -8.57
N LEU A 372 25.53 19.51 -7.48
CA LEU A 372 24.77 20.76 -7.43
C LEU A 372 25.65 21.99 -7.67
N THR A 373 26.84 22.03 -7.09
CA THR A 373 27.77 23.15 -7.34
C THR A 373 28.35 23.06 -8.75
N GLN A 374 28.64 21.85 -9.23
CA GLN A 374 29.08 21.59 -10.60
C GLN A 374 28.06 22.07 -11.66
N GLN A 375 26.76 21.95 -11.38
CA GLN A 375 25.67 22.43 -12.25
C GLN A 375 25.85 23.89 -12.69
N LEU A 376 26.37 24.77 -11.82
CA LEU A 376 26.46 26.20 -12.12
C LEU A 376 27.41 26.51 -13.28
N TYR A 377 28.44 25.68 -13.50
CA TYR A 377 29.47 25.89 -14.51
C TYR A 377 29.56 24.77 -15.55
N SER A 378 28.61 23.83 -15.55
CA SER A 378 28.55 22.72 -16.50
C SER A 378 27.28 22.82 -17.35
N PRO A 379 27.30 22.33 -18.61
CA PRO A 379 26.12 22.30 -19.45
C PRO A 379 24.98 21.49 -18.80
N LEU A 380 23.75 21.92 -19.04
CA LEU A 380 22.54 21.20 -18.63
C LEU A 380 22.23 20.07 -19.61
N GLU A 381 22.30 18.84 -19.12
CA GLU A 381 22.04 17.61 -19.87
C GLU A 381 20.55 17.24 -19.84
N PHE A 382 19.66 18.12 -20.33
CA PHE A 382 18.20 17.88 -20.26
C PHE A 382 17.76 16.72 -21.15
N THR A 383 18.27 16.60 -22.39
CA THR A 383 18.00 15.45 -23.26
C THR A 383 18.42 14.12 -22.63
N ALA A 384 19.60 14.07 -22.02
CA ALA A 384 20.06 12.88 -21.31
C ALA A 384 19.24 12.62 -20.03
N SER A 385 18.79 13.67 -19.34
CA SER A 385 17.92 13.54 -18.17
C SER A 385 16.59 12.87 -18.53
N ILE A 386 16.00 13.27 -19.66
CA ILE A 386 14.80 12.62 -20.20
C ILE A 386 15.09 11.17 -20.59
N ALA A 387 16.21 10.90 -21.26
CA ALA A 387 16.60 9.52 -21.61
C ALA A 387 16.75 8.62 -20.36
N SER A 388 17.30 9.15 -19.27
CA SER A 388 17.44 8.43 -17.99
C SER A 388 16.10 8.04 -17.38
N VAL A 389 15.14 8.97 -17.26
CA VAL A 389 13.82 8.63 -16.70
C VAL A 389 13.01 7.74 -17.65
N ARG A 390 13.21 7.85 -18.98
CA ARG A 390 12.64 6.90 -19.95
C ARG A 390 13.18 5.49 -19.75
N ALA A 391 14.48 5.34 -19.50
CA ALA A 391 15.07 4.04 -19.15
C ALA A 391 14.52 3.48 -17.83
N MET A 392 14.07 4.36 -16.93
CA MET A 392 13.32 3.98 -15.72
C MET A 392 11.84 3.66 -15.99
N GLY A 393 11.35 3.71 -17.22
CA GLY A 393 9.95 3.38 -17.56
C GLY A 393 8.96 4.53 -17.40
N VAL A 394 9.41 5.79 -17.30
CA VAL A 394 8.52 6.96 -17.24
C VAL A 394 7.86 7.20 -18.59
N THR A 395 6.53 7.31 -18.61
CA THR A 395 5.74 7.66 -19.80
C THR A 395 4.85 8.89 -19.59
N ARG A 396 4.76 9.38 -18.35
CA ARG A 396 3.92 10.51 -17.94
C ARG A 396 4.79 11.59 -17.30
N PHE A 397 4.52 12.84 -17.62
CA PHE A 397 5.25 13.99 -17.14
C PHE A 397 4.28 15.07 -16.67
N VAL A 398 4.64 15.78 -15.61
CA VAL A 398 3.93 16.98 -15.15
C VAL A 398 4.93 18.11 -15.01
N GLU A 399 4.71 19.24 -15.70
CA GLU A 399 5.50 20.44 -15.42
C GLU A 399 4.88 21.18 -14.24
N VAL A 400 5.61 21.24 -13.14
CA VAL A 400 5.16 21.87 -11.88
C VAL A 400 5.83 23.23 -11.76
N GLY A 401 5.02 24.27 -11.65
CA GLY A 401 5.48 25.66 -11.58
C GLY A 401 4.68 26.58 -12.51
N THR A 402 5.14 27.83 -12.61
CA THR A 402 4.57 28.84 -13.51
C THR A 402 5.01 28.58 -14.95
N GLY A 403 4.14 28.77 -15.93
CA GLY A 403 4.46 28.56 -17.35
C GLY A 403 4.46 27.10 -17.82
N ARG A 404 5.03 26.88 -19.02
CA ARG A 404 5.03 25.57 -19.73
C ARG A 404 6.30 25.33 -20.57
N ILE A 405 7.44 25.82 -20.07
CA ILE A 405 8.68 25.84 -20.84
C ILE A 405 9.18 24.41 -21.06
N LEU A 406 9.24 23.60 -20.01
CA LEU A 406 9.78 22.25 -20.09
C LEU A 406 8.88 21.30 -20.88
N THR A 407 7.57 21.50 -20.85
CA THR A 407 6.59 20.82 -21.71
C THR A 407 6.90 21.08 -23.18
N ASN A 408 7.22 22.32 -23.55
CA ASN A 408 7.60 22.66 -24.92
C ASN A 408 8.96 22.09 -25.31
N LEU A 409 9.93 22.03 -24.39
CA LEU A 409 11.22 21.38 -24.65
C LEU A 409 11.05 19.87 -24.86
N LEU A 410 10.26 19.23 -24.00
CA LEU A 410 9.96 17.81 -24.06
C LEU A 410 9.30 17.42 -25.40
N ASN A 411 8.34 18.23 -25.88
CA ASN A 411 7.69 18.04 -27.18
C ASN A 411 8.63 18.14 -28.39
N ASN A 412 9.83 18.70 -28.20
CA ASN A 412 10.85 18.79 -29.24
C ASN A 412 11.94 17.70 -29.16
N ILE A 413 11.84 16.78 -28.20
CA ILE A 413 12.73 15.63 -28.09
C ILE A 413 12.08 14.42 -28.77
N THR A 414 12.83 13.77 -29.66
CA THR A 414 12.39 12.58 -30.38
C THR A 414 12.40 11.37 -29.43
N MET A 415 11.21 10.91 -29.03
CA MET A 415 11.04 9.74 -28.17
C MET A 415 9.73 9.01 -28.42
N ALA A 416 9.58 7.81 -27.85
CA ALA A 416 8.31 7.08 -27.87
C ALA A 416 7.19 7.86 -27.14
N PRO A 417 5.91 7.60 -27.45
CA PRO A 417 4.79 8.40 -26.94
C PRO A 417 4.84 8.63 -25.42
N PHE A 418 4.44 9.84 -25.02
CA PHE A 418 4.34 10.26 -23.63
C PHE A 418 3.14 11.20 -23.43
N THR A 419 2.72 11.38 -22.18
CA THR A 419 1.76 12.42 -21.78
C THR A 419 2.49 13.47 -20.96
N CYS A 420 2.27 14.77 -21.24
CA CYS A 420 2.84 15.86 -20.45
C CYS A 420 1.82 16.99 -20.28
N LEU A 421 1.58 17.43 -19.04
CA LEU A 421 0.68 18.54 -18.72
C LEU A 421 1.37 19.58 -17.83
N PRO A 422 1.24 20.89 -18.11
CA PRO A 422 1.73 21.95 -17.24
C PRO A 422 0.70 22.32 -16.17
N SER A 423 1.18 22.66 -14.97
CA SER A 423 0.34 23.16 -13.86
C SER A 423 -0.11 24.61 -14.00
N ASP A 424 0.35 25.31 -15.03
CA ASP A 424 -0.02 26.70 -15.32
C ASP A 424 -0.15 26.94 -16.83
N HIS A 425 -1.12 27.77 -17.20
CA HIS A 425 -1.37 28.13 -18.60
C HIS A 425 -1.82 29.59 -18.71
N ARG A 426 -0.91 30.48 -19.12
CA ARG A 426 -1.14 31.94 -19.18
C ARG A 426 -2.45 32.38 -19.85
N THR A 427 -2.91 31.68 -20.88
CA THR A 427 -4.16 32.04 -21.58
C THR A 427 -5.42 31.33 -21.06
N ARG A 428 -5.28 30.22 -20.32
CA ARG A 428 -6.42 29.42 -19.83
C ARG A 428 -6.65 29.60 -18.32
N GLY A 429 -5.68 30.19 -17.61
CA GLY A 429 -5.71 30.36 -16.16
C GLY A 429 -4.99 29.23 -15.44
N MET A 430 -4.44 29.54 -14.26
CA MET A 430 -3.70 28.58 -13.44
C MET A 430 -4.65 27.55 -12.84
N ALA A 431 -5.84 27.96 -12.37
CA ALA A 431 -6.84 27.05 -11.83
C ALA A 431 -7.28 25.98 -12.85
N HIS A 432 -7.43 26.37 -14.12
CA HIS A 432 -7.78 25.44 -15.20
C HIS A 432 -6.67 24.41 -15.44
N ALA A 433 -5.42 24.86 -15.53
CA ALA A 433 -4.27 24.00 -15.77
C ALA A 433 -4.05 23.02 -14.60
N LEU A 434 -4.18 23.50 -13.36
CA LEU A 434 -4.16 22.65 -12.16
C LEU A 434 -5.24 21.59 -12.21
N LYS A 435 -6.46 21.95 -12.61
CA LYS A 435 -7.55 20.97 -12.76
C LYS A 435 -7.23 19.92 -13.81
N GLU A 436 -6.73 20.29 -15.00
CA GLU A 436 -6.32 19.32 -16.03
C GLU A 436 -5.23 18.36 -15.51
N VAL A 437 -4.25 18.86 -14.76
CA VAL A 437 -3.20 18.05 -14.14
C VAL A 437 -3.78 17.09 -13.10
N ILE A 438 -4.67 17.56 -12.23
CA ILE A 438 -5.34 16.74 -11.23
C ILE A 438 -6.19 15.67 -11.93
N ASP A 439 -7.05 16.04 -12.87
CA ASP A 439 -7.94 15.10 -13.57
C ASP A 439 -7.14 14.00 -14.32
N ALA A 440 -5.94 14.31 -14.81
CA ALA A 440 -5.11 13.39 -15.58
C ALA A 440 -4.13 12.54 -14.74
N PHE A 441 -3.63 13.09 -13.64
CA PHE A 441 -2.54 12.49 -12.86
C PHE A 441 -2.89 12.16 -11.42
N ALA A 442 -3.91 12.81 -10.84
CA ALA A 442 -4.51 12.32 -9.63
C ALA A 442 -5.31 11.04 -9.94
N PRO A 443 -5.41 10.10 -9.00
CA PRO A 443 -6.31 8.96 -9.14
C PRO A 443 -7.76 9.45 -9.40
N LEU A 444 -8.46 8.82 -10.35
CA LEU A 444 -9.82 9.18 -10.74
C LEU A 444 -10.76 9.20 -9.53
N GLU A 445 -11.16 10.40 -9.10
CA GLU A 445 -12.33 10.63 -8.25
C GLU A 445 -13.61 10.51 -9.10
N ALA A 446 -14.69 9.99 -8.51
CA ALA A 446 -16.05 10.11 -9.05
C ALA A 446 -16.47 11.60 -9.06
N PRO A 447 -17.39 12.03 -9.97
CA PRO A 447 -17.53 13.45 -10.36
C PRO A 447 -17.91 14.37 -9.20
N SER A 448 -17.21 15.51 -9.11
CA SER A 448 -17.47 16.57 -8.14
C SER A 448 -18.84 17.23 -8.37
N MET A 449 -19.65 17.33 -7.32
CA MET A 449 -20.84 18.18 -7.30
C MET A 449 -20.46 19.65 -7.53
N THR A 450 -21.21 20.25 -8.43
CA THR A 450 -21.14 21.63 -8.92
C THR A 450 -21.17 22.70 -7.83
N GLU A 451 -20.48 23.81 -8.12
CA GLU A 451 -20.55 25.09 -7.42
C GLU A 451 -22.00 25.48 -7.09
N HIS A 452 -22.27 25.77 -5.81
CA HIS A 452 -23.43 26.57 -5.42
C HIS A 452 -23.00 28.01 -5.13
N PRO A 453 -23.86 28.98 -5.46
CA PRO A 453 -23.52 30.40 -5.54
C PRO A 453 -23.32 31.01 -4.16
N ARG A 454 -22.50 32.07 -4.10
CA ARG A 454 -22.44 33.00 -2.96
C ARG A 454 -23.86 33.47 -2.62
N ALA A 455 -24.35 33.10 -1.43
CA ALA A 455 -25.50 33.75 -0.83
C ALA A 455 -25.07 35.14 -0.36
N GLY A 456 -25.72 36.16 -0.95
CA GLY A 456 -25.56 37.55 -0.59
C GLY A 456 -26.08 37.89 0.80
N GLU A 457 -25.70 39.10 1.20
CA GLU A 457 -26.14 39.91 2.32
C GLU A 457 -27.55 39.59 2.86
N THR A 458 -27.66 39.34 4.16
CA THR A 458 -28.78 39.88 4.95
C THR A 458 -28.27 40.40 6.31
N ALA A 459 -28.71 41.61 6.63
CA ALA A 459 -28.23 42.50 7.68
C ALA A 459 -28.55 42.05 9.12
N PRO A 460 -27.79 42.54 10.13
CA PRO A 460 -28.10 42.28 11.53
C PRO A 460 -29.31 43.09 11.99
N MET A 461 -30.40 42.42 12.34
CA MET A 461 -31.57 43.08 12.94
C MET A 461 -31.31 43.28 14.44
N LYS A 462 -30.99 44.53 14.82
CA LYS A 462 -31.00 45.01 16.20
C LYS A 462 -32.45 45.10 16.70
N MET A 463 -32.71 44.61 17.90
CA MET A 463 -33.78 45.13 18.75
C MET A 463 -33.24 45.48 20.15
N PRO A 464 -33.78 46.52 20.79
CA PRO A 464 -33.06 47.31 21.79
C PRO A 464 -33.24 46.77 23.21
N LEU A 465 -32.17 46.87 24.00
CA LEU A 465 -32.20 46.68 25.45
C LEU A 465 -32.82 47.92 26.13
N PRO A 466 -33.82 47.76 27.01
CA PRO A 466 -34.15 48.78 27.99
C PRO A 466 -33.20 48.69 29.18
N ALA A 467 -32.64 49.82 29.58
CA ALA A 467 -31.89 49.94 30.83
C ALA A 467 -32.87 50.19 31.98
N VAL A 468 -32.87 49.35 33.02
CA VAL A 468 -33.40 49.74 34.35
C VAL A 468 -32.58 49.10 35.47
N SER A 469 -32.44 49.93 36.50
CA SER A 469 -31.63 49.94 37.72
C SER A 469 -31.61 48.71 38.62
N GLU A 470 -30.54 48.65 39.42
CA GLU A 470 -30.43 47.93 40.69
C GLU A 470 -31.71 47.99 41.53
N MET A 471 -32.25 46.83 41.90
CA MET A 471 -33.02 46.69 43.14
C MET A 471 -32.97 45.24 43.66
N ALA A 472 -32.79 45.14 44.96
CA ALA A 472 -32.41 43.95 45.71
C ALA A 472 -33.42 42.78 45.64
N TYR A 473 -32.87 41.57 45.71
CA TYR A 473 -33.60 40.31 45.78
C TYR A 473 -34.45 40.20 47.05
N ASN A 474 -35.76 40.02 46.88
CA ASN A 474 -36.58 39.26 47.81
C ASN A 474 -36.93 37.93 47.14
N THR A 475 -36.58 36.82 47.78
CA THR A 475 -36.94 35.48 47.34
C THR A 475 -38.40 35.18 47.73
N PRO A 476 -39.21 34.66 46.81
CA PRO A 476 -40.24 33.71 47.22
C PRO A 476 -40.26 32.44 46.36
N GLN A 477 -40.22 31.33 47.11
CA GLN A 477 -40.86 30.03 46.89
C GLN A 477 -40.68 29.26 45.56
N ASN A 478 -40.12 28.09 45.82
CA ASN A 478 -39.88 26.90 45.02
C ASN A 478 -41.17 26.26 44.44
N GLN A 479 -41.89 26.96 43.54
CA GLN A 479 -43.05 26.39 42.82
C GLN A 479 -42.79 26.14 41.33
N GLY A 480 -41.60 26.47 40.82
CA GLY A 480 -41.24 26.27 39.41
C GLY A 480 -40.39 25.04 39.11
N PHE A 481 -39.62 24.53 40.09
CA PHE A 481 -38.61 23.51 39.80
C PHE A 481 -39.20 22.11 39.64
N ASP A 482 -40.20 21.73 40.44
CA ASP A 482 -40.85 20.42 40.29
C ASP A 482 -41.66 20.37 38.99
N ALA A 483 -42.39 21.44 38.66
CA ALA A 483 -43.09 21.57 37.38
C ALA A 483 -42.12 21.62 36.17
N PHE A 484 -40.94 22.23 36.34
CA PHE A 484 -39.87 22.19 35.34
C PHE A 484 -39.31 20.77 35.18
N CYS A 485 -39.10 20.03 36.28
CA CYS A 485 -38.65 18.65 36.25
C CYS A 485 -39.67 17.72 35.59
N GLU A 486 -40.97 17.91 35.86
CA GLU A 486 -42.04 17.15 35.19
C GLU A 486 -42.17 17.49 33.71
N ALA A 487 -42.16 18.78 33.36
CA ALA A 487 -42.24 19.23 31.97
C ALA A 487 -41.03 18.82 31.11
N ASN A 488 -39.89 18.53 31.76
CA ASN A 488 -38.63 18.18 31.11
C ASN A 488 -38.12 16.79 31.53
N GLU A 489 -38.96 15.92 32.09
CA GLU A 489 -38.56 14.67 32.74
C GLU A 489 -37.76 13.74 31.81
N SER A 490 -38.21 13.63 30.56
CA SER A 490 -37.55 12.84 29.51
C SER A 490 -36.19 13.42 29.11
N SER A 491 -36.10 14.75 28.98
CA SER A 491 -34.83 15.44 28.71
C SER A 491 -33.84 15.32 29.87
N LEU A 492 -34.33 15.43 31.11
CA LEU A 492 -33.51 15.29 32.32
C LEU A 492 -33.06 13.85 32.54
N LYS A 493 -33.91 12.84 32.28
CA LYS A 493 -33.53 11.42 32.33
C LYS A 493 -32.47 11.09 31.29
N GLU A 494 -32.58 11.61 30.07
CA GLU A 494 -31.56 11.45 29.03
C GLU A 494 -30.23 12.11 29.45
N LEU A 495 -30.28 13.31 30.01
CA LEU A 495 -29.10 14.04 30.47
C LEU A 495 -28.43 13.35 31.66
N MET A 496 -29.20 12.88 32.63
CA MET A 496 -28.71 12.10 33.77
C MET A 496 -28.18 10.74 33.34
N TYR A 497 -28.78 10.09 32.34
CA TYR A 497 -28.27 8.83 31.80
C TYR A 497 -26.95 9.03 31.05
N ARG A 498 -26.82 10.11 30.26
CA ARG A 498 -25.54 10.50 29.62
C ARG A 498 -24.48 10.81 30.67
N GLU A 499 -24.83 11.54 31.73
CA GLU A 499 -23.87 11.85 32.81
C GLU A 499 -23.50 10.60 33.63
N PHE A 500 -24.44 9.68 33.87
CA PHE A 500 -24.17 8.39 34.51
C PHE A 500 -23.23 7.52 33.65
N LEU A 501 -23.45 7.44 32.34
CA LEU A 501 -22.57 6.72 31.42
C LEU A 501 -21.17 7.31 31.44
N LYS A 502 -21.05 8.64 31.39
CA LYS A 502 -19.78 9.37 31.49
C LYS A 502 -19.07 9.07 32.82
N HIS A 503 -19.77 9.11 33.95
CA HIS A 503 -19.17 8.81 35.26
C HIS A 503 -18.76 7.34 35.41
N LYS A 504 -19.52 6.40 34.82
CA LYS A 504 -19.16 4.98 34.77
C LYS A 504 -17.89 4.75 33.92
N GLN A 505 -17.73 5.51 32.84
CA GLN A 505 -16.57 5.51 31.96
C GLN A 505 -15.34 6.09 32.68
N GLU A 506 -15.47 7.25 33.33
CA GLU A 506 -14.44 7.88 34.16
C GLU A 506 -13.97 6.97 35.31
N LYS A 507 -14.91 6.26 35.96
CA LYS A 507 -14.58 5.31 37.03
C LYS A 507 -13.83 4.07 36.52
N HIS A 508 -14.12 3.60 35.29
CA HIS A 508 -13.34 2.54 34.64
C HIS A 508 -11.93 3.00 34.30
N VAL A 509 -11.79 4.21 33.75
CA VAL A 509 -10.50 4.83 33.42
C VAL A 509 -9.63 4.95 34.68
N ARG A 510 -10.16 5.48 35.79
CA ARG A 510 -9.44 5.57 37.08
C ARG A 510 -9.04 4.22 37.68
N ALA A 511 -9.79 3.15 37.40
CA ALA A 511 -9.43 1.81 37.85
C ALA A 511 -8.28 1.21 37.02
N LEU A 512 -8.17 1.59 35.75
CA LEU A 512 -7.13 1.17 34.81
C LEU A 512 -5.81 1.96 35.03
N GLU A 513 -5.89 3.26 35.35
CA GLU A 513 -4.75 4.11 35.72
C GLU A 513 -3.95 3.58 36.93
N ARG A 514 -4.58 2.78 37.80
CA ARG A 514 -3.92 2.18 38.98
C ARG A 514 -2.93 1.06 38.63
N PHE A 515 -3.05 0.47 37.43
CA PHE A 515 -2.27 -0.70 37.00
C PHE A 515 -1.47 -0.45 35.72
N ASP A 516 -1.37 0.80 35.27
CA ASP A 516 -0.64 1.20 34.05
C ASP A 516 -1.08 0.44 32.80
N PHE A 517 -2.38 0.13 32.70
CA PHE A 517 -2.95 -0.50 31.52
C PHE A 517 -3.13 0.51 30.40
N TYR A 518 -2.83 0.11 29.16
CA TYR A 518 -3.18 0.90 27.98
C TYR A 518 -4.71 0.87 27.77
N VAL A 519 -5.32 2.04 27.91
CA VAL A 519 -6.79 2.23 27.90
C VAL A 519 -7.33 2.76 26.57
N GLU A 520 -6.44 3.24 25.71
CA GLU A 520 -6.81 3.75 24.39
C GLU A 520 -7.22 2.60 23.45
N PRO A 521 -7.80 2.92 22.29
CA PRO A 521 -8.23 1.92 21.33
C PRO A 521 -7.09 1.04 20.80
N VAL A 522 -7.41 -0.22 20.58
CA VAL A 522 -6.52 -1.18 19.90
C VAL A 522 -7.04 -1.36 18.49
N VAL A 523 -6.17 -1.13 17.50
CA VAL A 523 -6.51 -1.08 16.08
C VAL A 523 -5.89 -2.24 15.33
N VAL A 524 -6.41 -2.50 14.13
CA VAL A 524 -5.80 -3.43 13.16
C VAL A 524 -5.12 -2.59 12.10
N ALA A 525 -3.78 -2.56 12.11
CA ALA A 525 -2.98 -1.71 11.23
C ALA A 525 -2.63 -2.36 9.89
N GLY A 526 -2.68 -3.69 9.81
CA GLY A 526 -2.43 -4.42 8.57
C GLY A 526 -3.13 -5.77 8.53
N VAL A 527 -3.52 -6.18 7.33
CA VAL A 527 -4.19 -7.45 7.07
C VAL A 527 -3.61 -8.10 5.82
N SER A 528 -3.62 -9.43 5.78
CA SER A 528 -3.36 -10.17 4.56
C SER A 528 -4.20 -11.42 4.48
N ILE A 529 -4.41 -11.91 3.27
CA ILE A 529 -5.15 -13.14 3.05
C ILE A 529 -4.55 -13.96 1.91
N GLY A 530 -4.32 -15.24 2.18
CA GLY A 530 -4.00 -16.25 1.19
C GLY A 530 -5.25 -17.04 0.85
N LEU A 531 -5.70 -16.98 -0.40
CA LEU A 531 -6.95 -17.58 -0.87
C LEU A 531 -6.71 -18.92 -1.60
N PRO A 532 -7.66 -19.87 -1.51
CA PRO A 532 -7.71 -21.03 -2.38
C PRO A 532 -8.14 -20.62 -3.80
N GLY A 533 -7.93 -21.53 -4.74
CA GLY A 533 -8.16 -21.38 -6.17
C GLY A 533 -6.98 -21.99 -6.92
N SER A 534 -7.14 -23.22 -7.40
CA SER A 534 -6.08 -24.01 -8.03
C SER A 534 -5.40 -23.33 -9.23
N GLY A 535 -6.14 -22.47 -9.94
CA GLY A 535 -5.64 -21.70 -11.08
C GLY A 535 -4.94 -20.37 -10.73
N TYR A 536 -4.79 -20.04 -9.45
CA TYR A 536 -4.28 -18.73 -9.01
C TYR A 536 -3.07 -18.88 -8.09
N ARG A 537 -2.41 -17.77 -7.77
CA ARG A 537 -1.45 -17.74 -6.66
C ARG A 537 -2.20 -17.60 -5.34
N VAL A 538 -1.66 -18.21 -4.28
CA VAL A 538 -2.29 -18.14 -2.95
C VAL A 538 -2.31 -16.70 -2.44
N PHE A 539 -1.20 -15.98 -2.52
CA PHE A 539 -1.11 -14.55 -2.23
C PHE A 539 -1.10 -13.77 -3.55
N ASN A 540 -2.22 -13.12 -3.85
CA ASN A 540 -2.38 -12.27 -5.02
C ASN A 540 -2.91 -10.91 -4.59
N SER A 541 -2.51 -9.84 -5.29
CA SER A 541 -2.91 -8.47 -4.94
C SER A 541 -4.41 -8.23 -5.05
N ASP A 542 -5.10 -8.99 -5.90
CA ASP A 542 -6.55 -8.91 -6.12
C ASP A 542 -7.36 -9.82 -5.18
N ASN A 543 -6.74 -10.48 -4.18
CA ASN A 543 -7.45 -11.43 -3.32
C ASN A 543 -8.65 -10.79 -2.60
N PHE A 544 -8.49 -9.59 -2.07
CA PHE A 544 -9.61 -8.85 -1.46
C PHE A 544 -10.67 -8.46 -2.48
N ASP A 545 -10.27 -8.06 -3.69
CA ASP A 545 -11.21 -7.73 -4.78
C ASP A 545 -12.02 -8.94 -5.21
N ARG A 546 -11.42 -10.14 -5.24
CA ARG A 546 -12.12 -11.39 -5.54
C ARG A 546 -13.15 -11.73 -4.47
N ILE A 547 -12.83 -11.46 -3.19
CA ILE A 547 -13.82 -11.55 -2.12
C ILE A 547 -14.92 -10.49 -2.34
N LEU A 548 -14.57 -9.26 -2.67
CA LEU A 548 -15.57 -8.20 -2.89
C LEU A 548 -16.49 -8.48 -4.09
N ALA A 549 -15.95 -9.09 -5.15
CA ALA A 549 -16.68 -9.49 -6.34
C ALA A 549 -17.64 -10.68 -6.10
N GLY A 550 -17.52 -11.36 -4.95
CA GLY A 550 -18.32 -12.56 -4.67
C GLY A 550 -17.79 -13.80 -5.41
N ASN A 551 -16.49 -13.85 -5.73
CA ASN A 551 -15.92 -14.97 -6.46
C ASN A 551 -15.91 -16.22 -5.57
N ASN A 552 -16.52 -17.29 -6.08
CA ASN A 552 -16.49 -18.57 -5.41
C ASN A 552 -15.16 -19.29 -5.66
N LEU A 553 -14.52 -19.74 -4.58
CA LEU A 553 -13.20 -20.38 -4.61
C LEU A 553 -13.27 -21.87 -4.19
N ILE A 554 -14.47 -22.43 -4.17
CA ILE A 554 -14.72 -23.85 -3.92
C ILE A 554 -14.68 -24.56 -5.26
N GLU A 555 -13.85 -25.60 -5.34
CA GLU A 555 -13.58 -26.34 -6.56
C GLU A 555 -13.88 -27.84 -6.36
N PRO A 556 -14.24 -28.57 -7.42
CA PRO A 556 -14.34 -30.02 -7.35
C PRO A 556 -12.98 -30.66 -7.10
N LEU A 557 -12.95 -31.70 -6.26
CA LEU A 557 -11.80 -32.58 -6.17
C LEU A 557 -11.61 -33.33 -7.50
N THR A 558 -10.36 -33.57 -7.88
CA THR A 558 -10.03 -34.42 -9.02
C THR A 558 -10.39 -35.88 -8.72
N GLN A 559 -10.45 -36.70 -9.77
CA GLN A 559 -10.70 -38.12 -9.59
C GLN A 559 -9.61 -38.80 -8.74
N SER A 560 -8.34 -38.46 -8.97
CA SER A 560 -7.21 -39.01 -8.19
C SER A 560 -7.27 -38.62 -6.70
N GLU A 561 -7.67 -37.38 -6.39
CA GLU A 561 -7.85 -36.93 -5.01
C GLU A 561 -8.96 -37.72 -4.29
N LYS A 562 -10.07 -38.01 -5.00
CA LYS A 562 -11.16 -38.83 -4.45
C LYS A 562 -10.75 -40.28 -4.25
N GLU A 563 -10.01 -40.86 -5.20
CA GLU A 563 -9.48 -42.21 -5.10
C GLU A 563 -8.51 -42.37 -3.93
N ALA A 564 -7.65 -41.36 -3.69
CA ALA A 564 -6.77 -41.34 -2.53
C ALA A 564 -7.55 -41.37 -1.20
N MET A 565 -8.70 -40.70 -1.13
CA MET A 565 -9.60 -40.76 0.04
C MET A 565 -10.29 -42.13 0.18
N VAL A 566 -10.75 -42.75 -0.91
CA VAL A 566 -11.31 -44.11 -0.86
C VAL A 566 -10.25 -45.10 -0.37
N GLY A 567 -9.00 -44.92 -0.82
CA GLY A 567 -7.85 -45.77 -0.47
C GLY A 567 -7.53 -45.84 1.02
N VAL A 568 -7.95 -44.86 1.83
CA VAL A 568 -7.76 -44.90 3.29
C VAL A 568 -8.84 -45.71 4.03
N ASN A 569 -9.78 -46.35 3.32
CA ASN A 569 -10.76 -47.29 3.85
C ASN A 569 -11.68 -46.70 4.94
N ILE A 570 -12.33 -45.58 4.62
CA ILE A 570 -13.17 -44.81 5.54
C ILE A 570 -14.41 -45.62 5.95
N THR A 571 -14.76 -45.60 7.24
CA THR A 571 -16.07 -46.05 7.73
C THR A 571 -16.83 -44.86 8.31
N ARG A 572 -17.97 -44.53 7.72
CA ARG A 572 -18.81 -43.38 8.10
C ARG A 572 -19.98 -43.85 8.96
N VAL A 573 -20.33 -43.05 9.97
CA VAL A 573 -21.53 -43.25 10.77
C VAL A 573 -22.69 -42.47 10.15
N PHE A 574 -23.75 -43.18 9.74
CA PHE A 574 -25.02 -42.61 9.33
C PHE A 574 -26.01 -42.69 10.47
N LYS A 575 -26.55 -41.55 10.90
CA LYS A 575 -27.65 -41.50 11.85
C LYS A 575 -28.94 -41.31 11.07
N ASP A 576 -29.89 -42.23 11.24
CA ASP A 576 -31.21 -42.05 10.67
C ASP A 576 -32.05 -41.05 11.47
N ALA A 577 -33.20 -40.65 10.93
CA ALA A 577 -34.11 -39.71 11.57
C ALA A 577 -34.69 -40.22 12.91
N SER A 578 -34.56 -41.51 13.21
CA SER A 578 -34.97 -42.12 14.48
C SER A 578 -33.86 -42.12 15.55
N GLY A 579 -32.64 -41.67 15.19
CA GLY A 579 -31.48 -41.59 16.08
C GLY A 579 -30.59 -42.83 16.08
N ASN A 580 -30.90 -43.87 15.30
CA ASN A 580 -30.08 -45.07 15.21
C ASN A 580 -28.85 -44.82 14.31
N ALA A 581 -27.68 -45.26 14.77
CA ALA A 581 -26.41 -45.14 14.06
C ALA A 581 -26.09 -46.44 13.29
N ARG A 582 -25.79 -46.33 11.99
CA ARG A 582 -25.29 -47.42 11.15
C ARG A 582 -23.91 -47.07 10.63
N PHE A 583 -23.00 -48.03 10.66
CA PHE A 583 -21.67 -47.89 10.06
C PHE A 583 -21.73 -48.31 8.60
N HIS A 584 -21.20 -47.47 7.72
CA HIS A 584 -21.14 -47.72 6.28
C HIS A 584 -19.71 -47.51 5.80
N ARG A 585 -19.14 -48.53 5.17
CA ARG A 585 -17.81 -48.43 4.56
C ARG A 585 -17.93 -47.65 3.24
N ILE A 586 -17.01 -46.71 3.04
CA ILE A 586 -16.93 -45.92 1.81
C ILE A 586 -16.10 -46.69 0.80
N GLU A 587 -16.73 -47.11 -0.30
CA GLU A 587 -16.10 -47.89 -1.38
C GLU A 587 -16.09 -47.13 -2.71
N ASN A 588 -16.93 -46.10 -2.87
CA ASN A 588 -17.07 -45.34 -4.11
C ASN A 588 -16.61 -43.89 -3.95
N THR A 589 -16.07 -43.31 -5.02
CA THR A 589 -15.64 -41.90 -5.06
C THR A 589 -16.80 -40.92 -4.99
N SER A 590 -18.05 -41.36 -5.21
CA SER A 590 -19.25 -40.54 -4.98
C SER A 590 -19.52 -40.26 -3.50
N ASP A 591 -19.02 -41.12 -2.62
CA ASP A 591 -19.36 -41.11 -1.20
C ASP A 591 -18.29 -40.42 -0.34
N VAL A 592 -17.26 -39.85 -0.99
CA VAL A 592 -16.25 -38.99 -0.37
C VAL A 592 -16.56 -37.50 -0.56
N ILE A 593 -15.74 -36.63 0.01
CA ILE A 593 -15.84 -35.18 -0.19
C ILE A 593 -15.72 -34.89 -1.69
N GLN A 594 -16.62 -34.07 -2.21
CA GLN A 594 -16.65 -33.72 -3.64
C GLN A 594 -16.05 -32.35 -3.93
N LEU A 595 -16.15 -31.43 -2.97
CA LEU A 595 -15.83 -30.02 -3.10
C LEU A 595 -14.86 -29.59 -2.01
N ALA A 596 -13.87 -28.77 -2.37
CA ALA A 596 -12.93 -28.18 -1.43
C ALA A 596 -12.39 -26.83 -1.92
N GLY A 597 -11.99 -25.96 -1.00
CA GLY A 597 -11.10 -24.84 -1.32
C GLY A 597 -9.66 -25.34 -1.43
N LYS A 598 -9.10 -25.40 -2.63
CA LYS A 598 -7.77 -25.97 -2.90
C LYS A 598 -6.73 -24.85 -3.04
N LEU A 599 -5.52 -25.02 -2.51
CA LEU A 599 -4.48 -24.02 -2.74
C LEU A 599 -4.08 -24.01 -4.22
N GLY A 600 -3.80 -22.82 -4.72
CA GLY A 600 -3.10 -22.64 -5.99
C GLY A 600 -1.59 -22.66 -5.81
N TYR A 601 -0.85 -22.03 -6.72
CA TYR A 601 0.60 -21.97 -6.65
C TYR A 601 1.06 -21.14 -5.45
N PHE A 602 2.01 -21.68 -4.70
CA PHE A 602 2.71 -21.00 -3.62
C PHE A 602 4.10 -21.59 -3.41
N ASN A 603 5.12 -20.74 -3.31
CA ASN A 603 6.48 -21.14 -2.95
C ASN A 603 7.17 -20.05 -2.12
N LEU A 604 7.45 -20.35 -0.86
CA LEU A 604 8.04 -19.39 0.08
C LEU A 604 9.43 -18.89 -0.37
N GLN A 605 10.23 -19.75 -0.99
CA GLN A 605 11.56 -19.38 -1.44
C GLN A 605 11.52 -18.51 -2.70
N GLU A 606 10.73 -18.90 -3.71
CA GLU A 606 10.62 -18.20 -4.99
C GLU A 606 9.88 -16.87 -4.88
N GLU A 607 8.94 -16.76 -3.94
CA GLU A 607 8.10 -15.57 -3.77
C GLU A 607 8.61 -14.62 -2.68
N TYR A 608 9.24 -15.13 -1.62
CA TYR A 608 9.68 -14.34 -0.47
C TYR A 608 11.19 -14.40 -0.18
N GLY A 609 11.96 -15.15 -0.97
CA GLY A 609 13.42 -15.26 -0.82
C GLY A 609 13.88 -16.01 0.44
N ILE A 610 12.96 -16.67 1.16
CA ILE A 610 13.26 -17.40 2.38
C ILE A 610 13.76 -18.79 2.00
N LYS A 611 15.06 -19.01 2.17
CA LYS A 611 15.75 -20.23 1.71
C LYS A 611 15.53 -21.47 2.58
N TYR A 612 15.07 -21.29 3.82
CA TYR A 612 14.81 -22.41 4.70
C TYR A 612 13.47 -23.05 4.32
N GLU A 613 13.47 -24.37 4.11
CA GLU A 613 12.26 -25.12 3.79
C GLU A 613 11.48 -25.43 5.07
N TYR A 614 10.37 -24.72 5.27
CA TYR A 614 9.43 -24.99 6.34
C TYR A 614 8.26 -25.86 5.85
N ASP A 615 7.55 -26.49 6.79
CA ASP A 615 6.24 -27.07 6.52
C ASP A 615 5.33 -26.06 5.80
N ILE A 616 4.52 -26.53 4.86
CA ILE A 616 3.65 -25.68 4.03
C ILE A 616 2.73 -24.78 4.86
N THR A 617 2.24 -25.27 6.00
CA THR A 617 1.34 -24.54 6.90
C THR A 617 2.05 -23.35 7.55
N ILE A 618 3.28 -23.57 8.01
CA ILE A 618 4.14 -22.53 8.58
C ILE A 618 4.55 -21.55 7.50
N SER A 619 4.91 -22.04 6.31
CA SER A 619 5.28 -21.22 5.16
C SER A 619 4.17 -20.24 4.78
N LEU A 620 2.93 -20.74 4.67
CA LEU A 620 1.75 -19.92 4.42
C LEU A 620 1.55 -18.85 5.51
N ALA A 621 1.68 -19.21 6.78
CA ALA A 621 1.54 -18.25 7.88
C ALA A 621 2.63 -17.15 7.84
N MET A 622 3.89 -17.53 7.56
CA MET A 622 4.99 -16.56 7.45
C MET A 622 4.79 -15.60 6.27
N ALA A 623 4.41 -16.12 5.11
CA ALA A 623 4.09 -15.30 3.95
C ALA A 623 2.94 -14.33 4.26
N ALA A 624 1.87 -14.81 4.90
CA ALA A 624 0.78 -13.95 5.34
C ALA A 624 1.29 -12.83 6.28
N GLY A 625 2.17 -13.16 7.24
CA GLY A 625 2.79 -12.17 8.11
C GLY A 625 3.56 -11.08 7.36
N ILE A 626 4.32 -11.46 6.32
CA ILE A 626 5.05 -10.50 5.48
C ILE A 626 4.08 -9.63 4.68
N GLU A 627 3.05 -10.22 4.07
CA GLU A 627 2.04 -9.46 3.33
C GLU A 627 1.28 -8.47 4.24
N ALA A 628 0.98 -8.84 5.48
CA ALA A 628 0.32 -7.93 6.41
C ALA A 628 1.25 -6.80 6.88
N LEU A 629 2.56 -7.05 6.99
CA LEU A 629 3.54 -5.99 7.25
C LEU A 629 3.61 -5.00 6.09
N LYS A 630 3.54 -5.49 4.84
CA LYS A 630 3.44 -4.64 3.65
C LYS A 630 2.18 -3.77 3.67
N ASP A 631 1.03 -4.38 3.95
CA ASP A 631 -0.26 -3.67 4.05
C ASP A 631 -0.24 -2.59 5.14
N ALA A 632 0.39 -2.85 6.29
CA ALA A 632 0.60 -1.86 7.35
C ALA A 632 1.67 -0.79 7.04
N ASN A 633 2.32 -0.83 5.87
CA ASN A 633 3.49 -0.01 5.54
C ASN A 633 4.65 -0.12 6.56
N ILE A 634 4.85 -1.29 7.16
CA ILE A 634 5.96 -1.56 8.08
C ILE A 634 7.10 -2.23 7.30
N PRO A 635 8.18 -1.52 6.98
CA PRO A 635 9.23 -2.06 6.11
C PRO A 635 10.11 -3.05 6.87
N LEU A 636 10.46 -4.16 6.21
CA LEU A 636 11.59 -4.98 6.66
C LEU A 636 12.91 -4.39 6.13
N VAL A 637 13.76 -3.93 7.03
CA VAL A 637 15.03 -3.26 6.73
C VAL A 637 16.20 -4.24 6.71
N ALA A 638 17.14 -4.03 5.79
CA ALA A 638 18.34 -4.86 5.69
C ALA A 638 19.28 -4.65 6.91
N GLY A 639 19.52 -5.72 7.65
CA GLY A 639 20.49 -5.74 8.76
C GLY A 639 21.91 -6.03 8.27
N PHE A 640 22.89 -5.46 8.97
CA PHE A 640 24.32 -5.72 8.73
C PHE A 640 25.04 -6.03 10.04
N LYS A 641 25.89 -7.05 10.03
CA LYS A 641 26.83 -7.34 11.12
C LYS A 641 28.24 -6.94 10.70
N THR A 642 28.88 -6.12 11.53
CA THR A 642 30.29 -5.76 11.35
C THR A 642 31.17 -6.89 11.88
N THR A 643 32.08 -7.41 11.05
CA THR A 643 33.08 -8.38 11.47
C THR A 643 34.15 -7.72 12.33
N SER A 644 34.95 -8.53 13.04
CA SER A 644 36.14 -8.06 13.76
C SER A 644 37.16 -7.34 12.86
N THR A 645 37.07 -7.52 11.53
CA THR A 645 37.89 -6.84 10.52
C THR A 645 37.24 -5.57 9.95
N GLY A 646 36.07 -5.14 10.44
CA GLY A 646 35.36 -3.95 9.98
C GLY A 646 34.46 -4.14 8.76
N ASN A 647 34.42 -5.33 8.16
CA ASN A 647 33.56 -5.61 7.01
C ASN A 647 32.10 -5.77 7.44
N ARG A 648 31.17 -5.21 6.67
CA ARG A 648 29.72 -5.35 6.92
C ARG A 648 29.17 -6.54 6.13
N ILE A 649 28.68 -7.55 6.84
CA ILE A 649 28.03 -8.72 6.24
C ILE A 649 26.52 -8.58 6.39
N PRO A 650 25.73 -8.74 5.32
CA PRO A 650 24.28 -8.75 5.40
C PRO A 650 23.78 -9.86 6.35
N THR A 651 22.85 -9.54 7.25
CA THR A 651 22.24 -10.50 8.19
C THR A 651 20.80 -10.86 7.84
N GLY A 652 20.32 -10.46 6.66
CA GLY A 652 18.93 -10.58 6.24
C GLY A 652 18.10 -9.35 6.61
N PHE A 653 16.79 -9.42 6.39
CA PHE A 653 15.85 -8.36 6.69
C PHE A 653 15.32 -8.46 8.14
N ALA A 654 14.87 -7.35 8.72
CA ALA A 654 14.37 -7.26 10.08
C ALA A 654 13.35 -6.10 10.20
N LEU A 655 12.53 -6.09 11.24
CA LEU A 655 11.75 -4.90 11.60
C LEU A 655 12.68 -3.71 11.89
N PRO A 656 12.19 -2.46 11.75
CA PRO A 656 12.90 -1.28 12.22
C PRO A 656 13.32 -1.44 13.68
N LYS A 657 14.50 -0.92 14.03
CA LYS A 657 15.13 -1.22 15.32
C LYS A 657 14.24 -0.80 16.49
N GLU A 658 13.54 0.33 16.37
CA GLU A 658 12.56 0.81 17.34
C GLU A 658 11.38 -0.14 17.56
N MET A 659 10.99 -0.95 16.57
CA MET A 659 9.84 -1.86 16.64
C MET A 659 10.20 -3.28 17.10
N GLN A 660 11.49 -3.64 17.09
CA GLN A 660 11.93 -5.02 17.36
C GLN A 660 11.57 -5.46 18.79
N ASP A 661 11.81 -4.61 19.79
CA ASP A 661 11.59 -4.95 21.20
C ASP A 661 10.10 -4.90 21.59
N THR A 662 9.27 -4.16 20.85
CA THR A 662 7.84 -3.94 21.17
C THR A 662 6.87 -4.73 20.29
N THR A 663 7.37 -5.60 19.39
CA THR A 663 6.53 -6.43 18.51
C THR A 663 6.49 -7.89 18.99
N GLY A 664 5.29 -8.38 19.28
CA GLY A 664 5.00 -9.79 19.56
C GLY A 664 4.49 -10.56 18.33
N VAL A 665 4.48 -11.90 18.40
CA VAL A 665 4.04 -12.78 17.30
C VAL A 665 3.17 -13.92 17.82
N ILE A 666 2.00 -14.11 17.24
CA ILE A 666 1.09 -15.23 17.54
C ILE A 666 0.90 -16.07 16.29
N LEU A 667 1.21 -17.37 16.34
CA LEU A 667 0.84 -18.32 15.29
C LEU A 667 -0.51 -18.98 15.62
N THR A 668 -1.39 -19.03 14.62
CA THR A 668 -2.67 -19.73 14.67
C THR A 668 -2.73 -20.81 13.61
N SER A 669 -2.70 -22.07 14.03
CA SER A 669 -2.80 -23.20 13.10
C SER A 669 -3.31 -24.46 13.80
N LEU A 670 -4.01 -25.30 13.05
CA LEU A 670 -4.52 -26.57 13.56
C LEU A 670 -3.58 -27.75 13.26
N PHE A 671 -2.91 -27.74 12.10
CA PHE A 671 -2.07 -28.86 11.64
C PHE A 671 -0.65 -28.46 11.20
N PRO A 672 0.11 -27.65 11.98
CA PRO A 672 1.49 -27.35 11.61
C PRO A 672 2.35 -28.62 11.65
N GLY A 673 3.18 -28.82 10.62
CA GLY A 673 4.12 -29.95 10.56
C GLY A 673 3.53 -31.28 10.08
N PHE A 674 2.20 -31.36 9.90
CA PHE A 674 1.54 -32.59 9.46
C PHE A 674 1.96 -33.01 8.04
N ASP A 675 2.15 -32.04 7.15
CA ASP A 675 2.56 -32.31 5.77
C ASP A 675 3.94 -32.98 5.76
N GLU A 676 4.87 -32.44 6.55
CA GLU A 676 6.24 -32.95 6.63
C GLU A 676 6.29 -34.35 7.25
N ILE A 677 5.48 -34.63 8.28
CA ILE A 677 5.37 -35.99 8.86
C ILE A 677 4.84 -36.97 7.81
N ILE A 678 3.74 -36.63 7.13
CA ILE A 678 3.11 -37.52 6.13
C ILE A 678 4.10 -37.77 4.98
N LYS A 679 4.79 -36.75 4.49
CA LYS A 679 5.82 -36.86 3.45
C LYS A 679 6.93 -37.82 3.87
N ASN A 680 7.54 -37.62 5.03
CA ASN A 680 8.65 -38.45 5.51
C ASN A 680 8.22 -39.90 5.75
N LEU A 681 7.06 -40.11 6.38
CA LEU A 681 6.54 -41.45 6.64
C LEU A 681 6.17 -42.17 5.34
N SER A 682 5.56 -41.47 4.38
CA SER A 682 5.20 -42.04 3.08
C SER A 682 6.44 -42.44 2.30
N HIS A 683 7.48 -41.61 2.27
CA HIS A 683 8.76 -41.94 1.63
C HIS A 683 9.45 -43.13 2.31
N TYR A 684 9.49 -43.14 3.65
CA TYR A 684 10.04 -44.27 4.41
C TYR A 684 9.29 -45.58 4.14
N LEU A 685 7.96 -45.57 4.19
CA LEU A 685 7.14 -46.74 3.93
C LEU A 685 7.25 -47.20 2.48
N HIS A 686 7.28 -46.27 1.52
CA HIS A 686 7.51 -46.59 0.12
C HIS A 686 8.86 -47.29 -0.07
N GLU A 687 9.96 -46.78 0.51
CA GLU A 687 11.24 -47.50 0.45
C GLU A 687 11.14 -48.89 1.10
N LYS A 688 10.57 -49.00 2.31
CA LYS A 688 10.54 -50.28 3.04
C LYS A 688 9.65 -51.34 2.41
N LEU A 689 8.49 -50.94 1.89
CA LEU A 689 7.50 -51.84 1.35
C LEU A 689 7.71 -52.10 -0.14
N SER A 690 8.31 -51.17 -0.90
CA SER A 690 8.50 -51.31 -2.35
C SER A 690 9.90 -51.79 -2.74
N ALA A 691 10.93 -51.70 -1.88
CA ALA A 691 12.30 -52.10 -2.26
C ALA A 691 12.43 -53.60 -2.60
N LYS A 692 11.92 -54.50 -1.75
CA LYS A 692 11.98 -55.96 -2.01
C LYS A 692 11.06 -56.41 -3.16
N PRO A 693 9.79 -55.97 -3.23
CA PRO A 693 8.93 -56.30 -4.35
C PRO A 693 9.43 -55.76 -5.69
N TYR A 694 10.13 -54.62 -5.71
CA TYR A 694 10.69 -54.06 -6.93
C TYR A 694 11.83 -54.92 -7.51
N GLU A 695 12.77 -55.38 -6.67
CA GLU A 695 13.85 -56.29 -7.13
C GLU A 695 13.30 -57.61 -7.69
N GLU A 696 12.26 -58.16 -7.06
CA GLU A 696 11.57 -59.35 -7.57
C GLU A 696 10.74 -59.03 -8.84
N MET A 697 10.08 -57.87 -8.90
CA MET A 697 9.34 -57.41 -10.06
C MET A 697 10.26 -57.17 -11.27
N GLU A 698 11.47 -56.64 -11.06
CA GLU A 698 12.48 -56.45 -12.11
C GLU A 698 12.95 -57.80 -12.66
N LYS A 699 13.17 -58.80 -11.80
CA LYS A 699 13.43 -60.19 -12.23
C LYS A 699 12.26 -60.76 -13.02
N ILE A 700 11.02 -60.57 -12.55
CA ILE A 700 9.80 -61.01 -13.25
C ILE A 700 9.67 -60.31 -14.61
N TYR A 701 9.94 -59.00 -14.69
CA TYR A 701 9.92 -58.25 -15.94
C TYR A 701 10.93 -58.82 -16.93
N HIS A 702 12.19 -59.02 -16.52
CA HIS A 702 13.20 -59.61 -17.40
C HIS A 702 12.81 -61.02 -17.86
N HIS A 703 12.23 -61.83 -16.97
CA HIS A 703 11.69 -63.14 -17.33
C HIS A 703 10.54 -63.05 -18.36
N LEU A 704 9.53 -62.21 -18.11
CA LEU A 704 8.41 -62.00 -19.02
C LEU A 704 8.86 -61.48 -20.40
N MET A 705 9.85 -60.59 -20.45
CA MET A 705 10.42 -60.09 -21.70
C MET A 705 11.14 -61.17 -22.52
N THR A 706 11.59 -62.24 -21.86
CA THR A 706 12.20 -63.41 -22.51
C THR A 706 11.13 -64.37 -23.03
N GLU A 707 10.06 -64.61 -22.25
CA GLU A 707 9.05 -65.63 -22.56
C GLU A 707 7.94 -65.15 -23.51
N VAL A 708 7.43 -63.93 -23.35
CA VAL A 708 6.37 -63.37 -24.20
C VAL A 708 6.91 -63.20 -25.62
N GLN A 709 6.17 -63.60 -26.66
CA GLN A 709 6.59 -63.45 -28.06
C GLN A 709 5.85 -62.33 -28.80
N ASP A 710 4.69 -61.91 -28.28
CA ASP A 710 3.88 -60.83 -28.88
C ASP A 710 4.56 -59.45 -28.69
N PRO A 711 4.93 -58.75 -29.77
CA PRO A 711 5.59 -57.45 -29.70
C PRO A 711 4.74 -56.35 -29.06
N GLN A 712 3.42 -56.40 -29.20
CA GLN A 712 2.50 -55.40 -28.65
C GLN A 712 2.38 -55.57 -27.13
N VAL A 713 2.35 -56.82 -26.65
CA VAL A 713 2.36 -57.14 -25.22
C VAL A 713 3.71 -56.78 -24.60
N LYS A 714 4.84 -57.04 -25.27
CA LYS A 714 6.16 -56.59 -24.81
C LYS A 714 6.21 -55.07 -24.65
N LYS A 715 5.71 -54.32 -25.63
CA LYS A 715 5.66 -52.86 -25.56
C LYS A 715 4.86 -52.38 -24.34
N GLN A 716 3.67 -52.94 -24.11
CA GLN A 716 2.84 -52.61 -22.95
C GLN A 716 3.51 -52.97 -21.62
N LEU A 717 4.19 -54.13 -21.53
CA LEU A 717 4.94 -54.54 -20.34
C LEU A 717 6.13 -53.62 -20.07
N THR A 718 6.84 -53.20 -21.11
CA THR A 718 7.93 -52.21 -21.00
C THR A 718 7.38 -50.86 -20.55
N GLU A 719 6.34 -50.33 -21.18
CA GLU A 719 5.72 -49.05 -20.76
C GLU A 719 5.25 -49.11 -19.30
N TRP A 720 4.59 -50.20 -18.89
CA TRP A 720 4.17 -50.43 -17.51
C TRP A 720 5.36 -50.51 -16.54
N PHE A 721 6.39 -51.32 -16.83
CA PHE A 721 7.55 -51.48 -15.96
C PHE A 721 8.33 -50.17 -15.79
N PHE A 722 8.56 -49.43 -16.88
CA PHE A 722 9.28 -48.16 -16.83
C PHE A 722 8.47 -47.05 -16.13
N SER A 723 7.14 -47.05 -16.22
CA SER A 723 6.31 -46.12 -15.44
C SER A 723 6.46 -46.30 -13.93
N ILE A 724 6.65 -47.54 -13.47
CA ILE A 724 6.89 -47.87 -12.05
C ILE A 724 8.34 -47.54 -11.66
N ARG A 725 9.30 -47.78 -12.57
CA ARG A 725 10.71 -47.45 -12.35
C ARG A 725 10.96 -45.95 -12.23
N GLU A 726 10.38 -45.13 -13.11
CA GLU A 726 10.48 -43.67 -13.05
C GLU A 726 9.94 -43.12 -11.73
N THR A 727 8.82 -43.68 -11.25
CA THR A 727 8.26 -43.33 -9.94
C THR A 727 9.25 -43.60 -8.80
N ARG A 728 9.95 -44.74 -8.82
CA ARG A 728 10.98 -45.09 -7.82
C ARG A 728 12.23 -44.22 -7.93
N GLU A 729 12.73 -43.98 -9.14
CA GLU A 729 13.92 -43.14 -9.38
C GLU A 729 13.67 -41.69 -8.92
N SER A 730 12.43 -41.18 -9.07
CA SER A 730 12.06 -39.83 -8.67
C SER A 730 12.09 -39.58 -7.15
N LEU A 731 11.77 -40.59 -6.33
CA LEU A 731 11.75 -40.46 -4.86
C LEU A 731 13.12 -40.71 -4.22
N GLY A 732 13.99 -41.49 -4.87
CA GLY A 732 15.31 -41.83 -4.34
C GLY A 732 15.28 -42.59 -3.01
N ARG A 733 16.45 -42.72 -2.37
CA ARG A 733 16.60 -43.36 -1.06
C ARG A 733 16.17 -42.41 0.05
N PHE A 734 15.31 -42.87 0.95
CA PHE A 734 14.96 -42.18 2.18
C PHE A 734 16.20 -42.03 3.06
N ASN A 735 16.47 -40.78 3.42
CA ASN A 735 17.45 -40.42 4.42
C ASN A 735 16.74 -39.61 5.49
N PHE A 736 16.97 -39.96 6.76
CA PHE A 736 16.38 -39.24 7.87
C PHE A 736 16.91 -37.80 7.91
N ASP A 737 16.03 -36.81 7.76
CA ASP A 737 16.41 -35.42 7.85
C ASP A 737 16.68 -35.02 9.32
N ARG A 738 17.89 -34.53 9.58
CA ARG A 738 18.28 -34.01 10.89
C ARG A 738 17.41 -32.84 11.35
N ASN A 739 16.79 -32.10 10.41
CA ASN A 739 15.91 -30.97 10.69
C ASN A 739 14.44 -31.38 10.91
N LEU A 740 14.10 -32.67 10.82
CA LEU A 740 12.71 -33.13 10.95
C LEU A 740 12.02 -32.56 12.19
N LEU A 741 12.68 -32.59 13.36
CA LEU A 741 12.12 -32.03 14.59
C LEU A 741 11.80 -30.53 14.47
N LEU A 742 12.68 -29.74 13.83
CA LEU A 742 12.44 -28.30 13.65
C LEU A 742 11.28 -28.04 12.68
N ASN A 743 11.05 -28.94 11.73
CA ASN A 743 10.01 -28.80 10.72
C ASN A 743 8.63 -29.28 11.18
N ILE A 744 8.56 -30.14 12.21
CA ILE A 744 7.29 -30.69 12.73
C ILE A 744 6.84 -30.06 14.04
N ILE A 745 7.77 -29.49 14.83
CA ILE A 745 7.41 -28.81 16.07
C ILE A 745 6.75 -27.46 15.70
N PRO A 746 5.69 -27.05 16.43
CA PRO A 746 4.97 -25.79 16.22
C PRO A 746 5.80 -24.53 16.56
N LEU A 747 6.92 -24.32 15.88
CA LEU A 747 7.86 -23.21 16.11
C LEU A 747 7.65 -22.04 15.15
N GLY A 748 6.58 -22.04 14.34
CA GLY A 748 6.43 -21.04 13.28
C GLY A 748 6.37 -19.60 13.80
N SER A 749 5.81 -19.33 14.98
CA SER A 749 5.86 -17.99 15.60
C SER A 749 7.28 -17.59 15.99
N ALA A 750 8.07 -18.51 16.54
CA ALA A 750 9.47 -18.26 16.89
C ALA A 750 10.35 -18.08 15.64
N HIS A 751 10.15 -18.90 14.60
CA HIS A 751 10.84 -18.76 13.33
C HIS A 751 10.51 -17.43 12.66
N PHE A 752 9.23 -17.02 12.69
CA PHE A 752 8.81 -15.74 12.12
C PHE A 752 9.38 -14.56 12.91
N ALA A 753 9.32 -14.61 14.24
CA ALA A 753 9.94 -13.60 15.10
C ALA A 753 11.46 -13.50 14.86
N GLN A 754 12.15 -14.63 14.72
CA GLN A 754 13.58 -14.66 14.41
C GLN A 754 13.91 -14.09 13.02
N LEU A 755 13.04 -14.37 12.03
CA LEU A 755 13.16 -13.87 10.66
C LEU A 755 13.10 -12.34 10.67
N ILE A 756 12.12 -11.75 11.36
CA ILE A 756 11.90 -10.30 11.39
C ILE A 756 12.59 -9.60 12.57
N LYS A 757 13.34 -10.32 13.40
CA LYS A 757 13.97 -9.81 14.65
C LYS A 757 13.00 -9.22 15.67
N ALA A 758 11.75 -9.68 15.68
CA ALA A 758 10.82 -9.37 16.77
C ALA A 758 11.27 -10.06 18.05
N ARG A 759 11.27 -9.32 19.16
CA ARG A 759 11.74 -9.75 20.50
C ARG A 759 10.66 -9.66 21.57
N GLY A 760 9.47 -9.19 21.22
CA GLY A 760 8.31 -9.24 22.09
C GLY A 760 7.82 -10.67 22.32
N PRO A 761 6.71 -10.82 23.08
CA PRO A 761 6.15 -12.13 23.39
C PRO A 761 5.79 -12.91 22.12
N ASN A 762 6.07 -14.22 22.13
CA ASN A 762 5.67 -15.10 21.05
C ASN A 762 4.96 -16.35 21.58
N LEU A 763 3.92 -16.81 20.88
CA LEU A 763 3.23 -18.07 21.19
C LEU A 763 2.59 -18.69 19.96
N GLN A 764 2.16 -19.95 20.09
CA GLN A 764 1.19 -20.56 19.18
C GLN A 764 -0.09 -20.88 19.96
N THR A 765 -1.25 -20.63 19.32
CA THR A 765 -2.57 -21.02 19.83
C THR A 765 -3.36 -21.81 18.79
N SER A 766 -4.24 -22.70 19.27
CA SER A 766 -5.11 -23.51 18.44
C SER A 766 -6.46 -23.73 19.13
N GLY A 767 -7.49 -23.02 18.65
CA GLY A 767 -8.91 -23.21 18.97
C GLY A 767 -9.68 -23.68 17.73
N ALA A 768 -9.05 -24.54 16.92
CA ALA A 768 -9.51 -24.92 15.59
C ALA A 768 -9.85 -23.69 14.72
N CYS A 769 -11.10 -23.53 14.29
CA CYS A 769 -11.50 -22.39 13.46
C CYS A 769 -11.58 -21.06 14.23
N ALA A 770 -11.63 -21.11 15.56
CA ALA A 770 -11.67 -19.92 16.41
C ALA A 770 -10.27 -19.38 16.75
N SER A 771 -9.19 -20.03 16.28
CA SER A 771 -7.81 -19.71 16.66
C SER A 771 -7.44 -18.24 16.43
N THR A 772 -7.77 -17.68 15.27
CA THR A 772 -7.48 -16.26 14.98
C THR A 772 -8.30 -15.32 15.86
N THR A 773 -9.56 -15.65 16.16
CA THR A 773 -10.37 -14.85 17.11
C THR A 773 -9.78 -14.88 18.52
N GLN A 774 -9.35 -16.05 18.99
CA GLN A 774 -8.67 -16.17 20.28
C GLN A 774 -7.36 -15.38 20.29
N ALA A 775 -6.58 -15.45 19.20
CA ALA A 775 -5.34 -14.70 19.06
C ALA A 775 -5.55 -13.18 19.11
N VAL A 776 -6.63 -12.66 18.54
CA VAL A 776 -6.97 -11.22 18.66
C VAL A 776 -7.21 -10.83 20.12
N GLY A 777 -7.95 -11.64 20.89
CA GLY A 777 -8.14 -11.40 22.32
C GLY A 777 -6.83 -11.43 23.10
N ILE A 778 -5.95 -12.39 22.81
CA ILE A 778 -4.63 -12.49 23.45
C ILE A 778 -3.74 -11.29 23.06
N ALA A 779 -3.80 -10.84 21.81
CA ALA A 779 -3.05 -9.69 21.34
C ALA A 779 -3.51 -8.40 22.04
N GLU A 780 -4.82 -8.20 22.16
CA GLU A 780 -5.40 -7.09 22.92
C GLU A 780 -4.93 -7.13 24.38
N ASP A 781 -4.99 -8.29 25.04
CA ASP A 781 -4.51 -8.46 26.42
C ASP A 781 -3.02 -8.09 26.56
N TRP A 782 -2.18 -8.51 25.62
CA TRP A 782 -0.74 -8.19 25.64
C TRP A 782 -0.47 -6.69 25.47
N ILE A 783 -1.19 -6.04 24.56
CA ILE A 783 -1.06 -4.60 24.29
C ILE A 783 -1.54 -3.80 25.50
N ARG A 784 -2.71 -4.15 26.04
CA ARG A 784 -3.30 -3.52 27.22
C ARG A 784 -2.41 -3.68 28.43
N ALA A 785 -1.81 -4.85 28.63
CA ALA A 785 -0.88 -5.13 29.72
C ALA A 785 0.55 -4.55 29.52
N GLY A 786 0.80 -3.78 28.46
CA GLY A 786 2.11 -3.16 28.23
C GLY A 786 3.23 -4.12 27.83
N ARG A 787 2.90 -5.35 27.41
CA ARG A 787 3.91 -6.36 27.04
C ARG A 787 4.50 -6.15 25.65
N CYS A 788 3.76 -5.46 24.80
CA CYS A 788 4.12 -5.09 23.44
C CYS A 788 3.23 -3.93 23.00
N GLU A 789 3.66 -3.22 21.97
CA GLU A 789 2.85 -2.18 21.31
C GLU A 789 2.10 -2.75 20.11
N ARG A 790 2.62 -3.85 19.56
CA ARG A 790 2.12 -4.51 18.36
C ARG A 790 2.21 -6.02 18.49
N VAL A 791 1.24 -6.72 17.91
CA VAL A 791 1.23 -8.17 17.79
C VAL A 791 0.89 -8.57 16.36
N ILE A 792 1.75 -9.36 15.74
CA ILE A 792 1.51 -9.95 14.42
C ILE A 792 0.90 -11.34 14.62
N ILE A 793 -0.38 -11.48 14.29
CA ILE A 793 -1.09 -12.74 14.32
C ILE A 793 -0.97 -13.36 12.93
N ILE A 794 -0.25 -14.47 12.80
CA ILE A 794 -0.06 -15.19 11.55
C ILE A 794 -0.82 -16.52 11.56
N GLY A 795 -1.46 -16.88 10.46
CA GLY A 795 -2.22 -18.12 10.34
C GLY A 795 -2.10 -18.75 8.96
N GLY A 796 -2.01 -20.07 8.92
CA GLY A 796 -1.86 -20.85 7.70
C GLY A 796 -2.46 -22.22 7.86
N GLU A 797 -3.02 -22.76 6.77
CA GLU A 797 -3.69 -24.05 6.75
C GLU A 797 -3.66 -24.68 5.36
N ALA A 798 -3.30 -25.96 5.26
CA ALA A 798 -3.08 -26.67 4.00
C ALA A 798 -3.77 -28.05 3.94
N ALA A 799 -4.78 -28.29 4.78
CA ALA A 799 -5.43 -29.59 4.91
C ALA A 799 -6.11 -30.17 3.66
N THR A 800 -6.34 -29.36 2.62
CA THR A 800 -6.89 -29.83 1.32
C THR A 800 -5.81 -30.02 0.27
N ASN A 801 -4.53 -29.97 0.64
CA ASN A 801 -3.43 -30.34 -0.24
C ASN A 801 -3.40 -31.87 -0.49
N GLU A 802 -2.66 -32.28 -1.50
CA GLU A 802 -2.61 -33.68 -1.95
C GLU A 802 -2.17 -34.68 -0.86
N ARG A 803 -1.25 -34.29 0.03
CA ARG A 803 -0.72 -35.17 1.08
C ARG A 803 -1.62 -35.26 2.30
N GLN A 804 -2.18 -34.14 2.76
CA GLN A 804 -3.00 -34.07 3.96
C GLN A 804 -4.45 -34.47 3.72
N ASN A 805 -5.02 -34.12 2.56
CA ASN A 805 -6.46 -34.31 2.30
C ASN A 805 -6.93 -35.78 2.45
N PRO A 806 -6.17 -36.81 2.00
CA PRO A 806 -6.54 -38.21 2.20
C PRO A 806 -6.69 -38.61 3.68
N TRP A 807 -6.03 -37.90 4.60
CA TRP A 807 -6.10 -38.18 6.03
C TRP A 807 -7.06 -37.24 6.74
N VAL A 808 -6.87 -35.93 6.57
CA VAL A 808 -7.66 -34.90 7.24
C VAL A 808 -9.09 -34.88 6.69
N GLY A 809 -9.24 -34.84 5.36
CA GLY A 809 -10.56 -34.85 4.72
C GLY A 809 -11.36 -36.10 5.06
N SER A 810 -10.71 -37.26 5.01
CA SER A 810 -11.30 -38.54 5.38
C SER A 810 -11.68 -38.61 6.86
N GLY A 811 -10.89 -38.01 7.74
CA GLY A 811 -11.23 -37.89 9.17
C GLY A 811 -12.51 -37.08 9.38
N PHE A 812 -12.64 -35.92 8.72
CA PHE A 812 -13.86 -35.11 8.78
C PHE A 812 -15.07 -35.86 8.20
N LEU A 813 -14.87 -36.64 7.14
CA LEU A 813 -15.92 -37.49 6.56
C LEU A 813 -16.35 -38.61 7.51
N ALA A 814 -15.40 -39.30 8.14
CA ALA A 814 -15.66 -40.38 9.10
C ALA A 814 -16.47 -39.89 10.31
N MET A 815 -16.16 -38.69 10.80
CA MET A 815 -16.90 -38.02 11.88
C MET A 815 -18.31 -37.55 11.48
N GLY A 816 -18.66 -37.61 10.19
CA GLY A 816 -19.89 -37.02 9.66
C GLY A 816 -19.90 -35.49 9.69
N ALA A 817 -18.72 -34.86 9.76
CA ALA A 817 -18.56 -33.43 9.85
C ALA A 817 -18.41 -32.76 8.47
N ALA A 818 -18.02 -33.49 7.42
CA ALA A 818 -17.92 -32.99 6.05
C ALA A 818 -19.17 -33.30 5.22
N THR A 819 -19.49 -32.40 4.29
CA THR A 819 -20.50 -32.64 3.25
C THR A 819 -19.89 -33.45 2.09
N ILE A 820 -20.74 -34.22 1.41
CA ILE A 820 -20.40 -34.95 0.18
C ILE A 820 -21.17 -34.42 -1.03
N GLU A 821 -21.85 -33.29 -0.90
CA GLU A 821 -22.61 -32.70 -2.01
C GLU A 821 -21.67 -32.26 -3.14
N PRO A 822 -21.94 -32.65 -4.40
CA PRO A 822 -21.12 -32.27 -5.53
C PRO A 822 -21.44 -30.86 -6.06
N LEU A 823 -22.58 -30.29 -5.67
CA LEU A 823 -23.03 -28.96 -6.07
C LEU A 823 -22.91 -27.99 -4.91
N ILE A 824 -22.30 -26.83 -5.17
CA ILE A 824 -22.02 -25.81 -4.16
C ILE A 824 -23.32 -25.32 -3.51
N GLU A 825 -24.38 -25.11 -4.30
CA GLU A 825 -25.69 -24.66 -3.78
C GLU A 825 -26.31 -25.63 -2.77
N ASN A 826 -25.95 -26.92 -2.83
CA ASN A 826 -26.42 -27.94 -1.90
C ASN A 826 -25.47 -28.11 -0.71
N ALA A 827 -24.17 -27.99 -0.96
CA ALA A 827 -23.13 -28.12 0.05
C ALA A 827 -23.10 -26.96 1.05
N ALA A 828 -23.44 -25.75 0.59
CA ALA A 828 -23.17 -24.51 1.31
C ALA A 828 -24.45 -23.80 1.80
N LYS A 829 -25.18 -24.46 2.71
CA LYS A 829 -26.51 -24.04 3.21
C LYS A 829 -26.50 -23.59 4.69
N PRO A 830 -26.17 -22.31 5.00
CA PRO A 830 -26.18 -21.77 6.35
C PRO A 830 -27.60 -21.51 6.86
N PHE A 831 -27.87 -21.77 8.14
CA PHE A 831 -29.21 -21.58 8.73
C PHE A 831 -30.33 -22.27 7.94
N ASP A 832 -29.99 -23.43 7.37
CA ASP A 832 -30.89 -24.26 6.58
C ASP A 832 -31.09 -25.62 7.26
N SER A 833 -32.27 -26.19 7.07
CA SER A 833 -32.66 -27.51 7.61
C SER A 833 -32.01 -28.67 6.86
N GLN A 834 -31.58 -28.45 5.60
CA GLN A 834 -30.95 -29.46 4.74
C GLN A 834 -29.43 -29.49 4.84
N ARG A 835 -28.81 -28.66 5.69
CA ARG A 835 -27.36 -28.65 5.88
C ARG A 835 -26.86 -30.04 6.31
N ASN A 836 -25.78 -30.51 5.71
CA ASN A 836 -25.31 -31.90 5.90
C ASN A 836 -23.79 -32.04 6.14
N GLY A 837 -23.10 -30.94 6.45
CA GLY A 837 -21.69 -30.94 6.82
C GLY A 837 -20.96 -29.65 6.45
N THR A 838 -19.65 -29.63 6.64
CA THR A 838 -18.76 -28.53 6.23
C THR A 838 -18.07 -28.84 4.91
N ILE A 839 -17.85 -27.80 4.11
CA ILE A 839 -16.88 -27.82 3.02
C ILE A 839 -15.50 -27.59 3.64
N LEU A 840 -14.48 -28.32 3.18
CA LEU A 840 -13.10 -28.14 3.64
C LEU A 840 -12.36 -27.14 2.75
N GLY A 841 -11.32 -26.52 3.29
CA GLY A 841 -10.45 -25.66 2.51
C GLY A 841 -9.14 -25.39 3.21
N SER A 842 -8.28 -24.72 2.45
CA SER A 842 -6.95 -24.27 2.83
C SER A 842 -6.83 -22.77 2.55
N GLY A 843 -5.89 -22.12 3.21
CA GLY A 843 -5.67 -20.68 3.08
C GLY A 843 -4.76 -20.14 4.16
N ALA A 844 -4.55 -18.84 4.13
CA ALA A 844 -3.68 -18.15 5.08
C ALA A 844 -4.26 -16.79 5.46
N VAL A 845 -3.85 -16.25 6.60
CA VAL A 845 -4.24 -14.92 7.05
C VAL A 845 -3.17 -14.33 7.95
N SER A 846 -3.03 -13.01 7.95
CA SER A 846 -2.39 -12.30 9.06
C SER A 846 -3.15 -11.04 9.45
N LEU A 847 -3.05 -10.68 10.73
CA LEU A 847 -3.55 -9.43 11.30
C LEU A 847 -2.44 -8.79 12.13
N ILE A 848 -2.19 -7.49 11.93
CA ILE A 848 -1.32 -6.69 12.79
C ILE A 848 -2.22 -5.90 13.73
N VAL A 849 -2.23 -6.29 15.00
CA VAL A 849 -2.99 -5.64 16.06
C VAL A 849 -2.03 -4.70 16.81
N GLU A 850 -2.37 -3.43 16.96
CA GLU A 850 -1.49 -2.44 17.60
C GLU A 850 -2.25 -1.37 18.38
N ARG A 851 -1.50 -0.57 19.14
CA ARG A 851 -1.98 0.65 19.79
C ARG A 851 -2.37 1.71 18.76
N GLU A 852 -3.46 2.43 19.00
CA GLU A 852 -3.72 3.72 18.36
C GLU A 852 -2.72 4.76 18.92
N GLU A 853 -1.95 5.40 18.04
CA GLU A 853 -0.98 6.46 18.39
C GLU A 853 -1.63 7.84 18.55
#